data_AF-A0A814P3W6-F1
#
_entry.id   AF-A0A814P3W6-F1
#
_cell.length_a   1.000
_cell.length_b   1.000
_cell.length_c   1.000
_cell.angle_alpha   90.00
_cell.angle_beta   90.00
_cell.angle_gamma   90.00
#
_symmetry.space_group_name_H-M   'P 1'
#
loop_
_entity.id
_entity.type
_entity.pdbx_description
1 polymer ?
#
loop_
_entity_poly.entity_id
_entity_poly.type
_entity_poly.pdbx_seq_one_letter_code
_entity_poly.pdbx_strand_id
1 'polypeptide(L)'
;MKIDDHDNEILPRQKPSTIIKDMVLIGICVLILIIMIIVLVIMRQLIIELLALIIMSTVAIFLVICILSLQLWIKLKKKNDESLQSNQKSIGNYIVNATSIGLTMLALLLPASVMSPLDLGYGSFATFVVFLIYMSTIIWIITLVVYILIIVISFLWKKSYSIRQQVSNGTISFFIGSFLTCPLFMLIAAMIIGSGLLGFGLGLALALSHTLLVGGIVAAILYHSKKIKIICSILAVIGCVGVSLLLWYYLTDGYSMRIDVIVPAERFPHNLTNDPSLNGNYSYGFLTYGSGFDNRIEYGSKASIITPTIDLSSIITISSFNKQNFKYNESALPLNGRIWYPINTSNGPYPIVLMVHGNHMSTELNENGYDYLGTMLASQGFLAVSIDENFLNSAPSYSSSSYGPMSKIKKYDTSFRKRPEFIARAFVILETLKQLRLWNRQEKNQFYNQLDLFNIGLMGHSRGGETIVIAHMLNKLKFLPDYPTTISLSDYNFGIKALFSISGTVDFYKPLGYDLESHDVTMFGIHGIYDGDLLSFLFQEKLKNLRFTSNSSNYNFKASLYVHQANHGQFNTKWGRYDRIPGVNQLINVRPLMTIEDQQHLCKIYMSAFMNIVLKNQTQYRILFEDYRSGLTYLPYTNYISTFQDSNEIVIADFENYDVTTGTIAGSKVNATNLLLWGSVYVNIYRSAMLILQPIENLVGKYAIHLQVPINGSSIRFMIGRTPEGLVDNLTMILWYENGKFDSFVVHVLPALSKRIFKLSSTEYVTAVQTISLPLLFPVIGLEFIINNMNAQFLIDNIVVAM
;
A
#
# COMPACT_ATOMS: atom_id res chain seq x y z
N MET A 1 89.87 -20.92 -4.15
CA MET A 1 89.90 -22.36 -4.44
C MET A 1 88.65 -22.98 -3.80
N LYS A 2 87.69 -23.40 -4.63
CA LYS A 2 86.54 -24.33 -4.42
C LYS A 2 85.61 -24.30 -3.18
N ILE A 3 84.31 -24.14 -3.51
CA ILE A 3 83.09 -24.94 -3.22
C ILE A 3 82.23 -24.63 -1.95
N ASP A 4 80.93 -24.56 -2.23
CA ASP A 4 79.71 -24.25 -1.46
C ASP A 4 79.36 -25.19 -0.28
N ASP A 5 78.56 -24.70 0.69
CA ASP A 5 77.20 -25.22 0.95
C ASP A 5 76.39 -24.44 2.04
N HIS A 6 75.10 -24.25 1.74
CA HIS A 6 73.86 -24.17 2.56
C HIS A 6 73.61 -23.17 3.72
N ASP A 7 72.67 -22.26 3.43
CA ASP A 7 71.35 -22.00 4.07
C ASP A 7 71.12 -21.45 5.51
N ASN A 8 70.20 -20.45 5.49
CA ASN A 8 69.10 -20.11 6.42
C ASN A 8 69.28 -18.99 7.46
N GLU A 9 68.68 -17.84 7.10
CA GLU A 9 68.34 -16.70 7.94
C GLU A 9 67.27 -17.01 8.99
N ILE A 10 67.38 -16.32 10.11
CA ILE A 10 66.54 -16.36 11.31
C ILE A 10 65.50 -15.23 11.25
N LEU A 11 64.22 -15.54 11.53
CA LEU A 11 63.20 -14.55 11.95
C LEU A 11 62.70 -14.84 13.39
N PRO A 12 62.37 -13.81 14.20
CA PRO A 12 62.10 -13.96 15.63
C PRO A 12 60.62 -14.23 16.00
N ARG A 13 60.47 -14.82 17.20
CA ARG A 13 59.28 -15.37 17.86
C ARG A 13 58.14 -14.36 18.14
N GLN A 14 56.90 -14.73 17.80
CA GLN A 14 55.67 -14.16 18.38
C GLN A 14 55.29 -14.83 19.72
N LYS A 15 54.74 -14.05 20.66
CA LYS A 15 54.36 -14.44 22.04
C LYS A 15 53.16 -15.41 22.08
N PRO A 16 53.13 -16.40 23.00
CA PRO A 16 52.15 -17.49 23.01
C PRO A 16 50.79 -17.20 23.69
N SER A 17 50.41 -15.95 23.98
CA SER A 17 49.20 -15.66 24.78
C SER A 17 47.92 -15.35 24.00
N THR A 18 48.01 -14.98 22.72
CA THR A 18 46.83 -14.70 21.85
C THR A 18 46.33 -15.97 21.18
N ILE A 19 47.24 -16.80 20.68
CA ILE A 19 46.92 -18.10 20.04
C ILE A 19 46.14 -19.01 20.98
N ILE A 20 46.50 -19.08 22.27
CA ILE A 20 45.80 -19.92 23.24
C ILE A 20 44.38 -19.39 23.53
N LYS A 21 44.17 -18.07 23.58
CA LYS A 21 42.84 -17.48 23.79
C LYS A 21 41.94 -17.67 22.56
N ASP A 22 42.49 -17.53 21.36
CA ASP A 22 41.76 -17.76 20.12
C ASP A 22 41.44 -19.24 19.94
N MET A 23 42.34 -20.16 20.31
CA MET A 23 42.07 -21.60 20.31
C MET A 23 41.01 -22.01 21.35
N VAL A 24 40.97 -21.36 22.51
CA VAL A 24 39.91 -21.60 23.52
C VAL A 24 38.57 -21.03 23.05
N LEU A 25 38.55 -19.84 22.44
CA LEU A 25 37.33 -19.24 21.90
C LEU A 25 36.79 -20.04 20.71
N ILE A 26 37.67 -20.51 19.82
CA ILE A 26 37.32 -21.43 18.73
C ILE A 26 36.83 -22.76 19.31
N GLY A 27 37.47 -23.29 20.35
CA GLY A 27 37.02 -24.49 21.05
C GLY A 27 35.62 -24.35 21.66
N ILE A 28 35.32 -23.19 22.27
CA ILE A 28 33.98 -22.87 22.81
C ILE A 28 32.96 -22.69 21.70
N CYS A 29 33.31 -22.01 20.59
CA CYS A 29 32.43 -21.83 19.44
C CYS A 29 32.13 -23.17 18.75
N VAL A 30 33.12 -24.04 18.62
CA VAL A 30 32.97 -25.40 18.09
C VAL A 30 32.12 -26.24 19.05
N LEU A 31 32.29 -26.11 20.37
CA LEU A 31 31.46 -26.79 21.35
C LEU A 31 30.00 -26.31 21.31
N ILE A 32 29.76 -25.00 21.19
CA ILE A 32 28.41 -24.44 21.03
C ILE A 32 27.79 -24.88 19.70
N LEU A 33 28.57 -24.91 18.62
CA LEU A 33 28.11 -25.40 17.32
C LEU A 33 27.78 -26.90 17.39
N ILE A 34 28.60 -27.70 18.08
CA ILE A 34 28.33 -29.11 18.33
C ILE A 34 27.08 -29.28 19.20
N ILE A 35 26.89 -28.47 20.24
CA ILE A 35 25.66 -28.50 21.06
C ILE A 35 24.45 -28.06 20.25
N MET A 36 24.53 -27.04 19.39
CA MET A 36 23.44 -26.64 18.50
C MET A 36 23.14 -27.72 17.47
N ILE A 37 24.16 -28.37 16.90
CA ILE A 37 23.98 -29.49 15.98
C ILE A 37 23.38 -30.67 16.73
N ILE A 38 23.81 -30.97 17.96
CA ILE A 38 23.23 -32.02 18.79
C ILE A 38 21.79 -31.68 19.17
N VAL A 39 21.46 -30.42 19.51
CA VAL A 39 20.08 -29.98 19.78
C VAL A 39 19.22 -30.03 18.53
N LEU A 40 19.75 -29.64 17.36
CA LEU A 40 19.05 -29.74 16.09
C LEU A 40 18.89 -31.20 15.64
N VAL A 41 19.88 -32.06 15.92
CA VAL A 41 19.83 -33.49 15.66
C VAL A 41 18.87 -34.15 16.64
N ILE A 42 18.85 -33.78 17.92
CA ILE A 42 17.90 -34.26 18.94
C ILE A 42 16.49 -33.77 18.63
N MET A 43 16.30 -32.52 18.20
CA MET A 43 15.01 -32.00 17.75
C MET A 43 14.56 -32.69 16.48
N ARG A 44 15.44 -32.87 15.50
CA ARG A 44 15.18 -33.65 14.29
C ARG A 44 14.87 -35.11 14.65
N GLN A 45 15.54 -35.67 15.64
CA GLN A 45 15.33 -37.02 16.13
C GLN A 45 14.02 -37.14 16.90
N LEU A 46 13.64 -36.18 17.75
CA LEU A 46 12.35 -36.09 18.43
C LEU A 46 11.20 -35.90 17.45
N ILE A 47 11.39 -35.09 16.40
CA ILE A 47 10.44 -34.94 15.29
C ILE A 47 10.35 -36.24 14.51
N ILE A 48 11.47 -36.90 14.20
CA ILE A 48 11.50 -38.21 13.53
C ILE A 48 10.88 -39.29 14.41
N GLU A 49 11.08 -39.27 15.73
CA GLU A 49 10.55 -40.21 16.70
C GLU A 49 9.06 -39.98 16.94
N LEU A 50 8.60 -38.73 16.97
CA LEU A 50 7.18 -38.38 17.02
C LEU A 50 6.50 -38.75 15.69
N LEU A 51 7.14 -38.50 14.54
CA LEU A 51 6.66 -38.99 13.24
C LEU A 51 6.67 -40.52 13.20
N ALA A 52 7.70 -41.18 13.72
CA ALA A 52 7.78 -42.63 13.77
C ALA A 52 6.71 -43.20 14.69
N LEU A 53 6.42 -42.55 15.83
CA LEU A 53 5.36 -42.94 16.75
C LEU A 53 3.97 -42.76 16.13
N ILE A 54 3.75 -41.66 15.40
CA ILE A 54 2.51 -41.42 14.65
C ILE A 54 2.37 -42.43 13.51
N ILE A 55 3.44 -42.69 12.75
CA ILE A 55 3.48 -43.68 11.67
C ILE A 55 3.23 -45.08 12.24
N MET A 56 3.90 -45.47 13.33
CA MET A 56 3.72 -46.76 14.00
C MET A 56 2.31 -46.92 14.58
N SER A 57 1.76 -45.86 15.18
CA SER A 57 0.37 -45.85 15.67
C SER A 57 -0.63 -45.99 14.52
N THR A 58 -0.35 -45.36 13.38
CA THR A 58 -1.17 -45.42 12.17
C THR A 58 -1.09 -46.80 11.51
N VAL A 59 0.11 -47.39 11.43
CA VAL A 59 0.34 -48.76 10.95
C VAL A 59 -0.32 -49.77 11.88
N ALA A 60 -0.27 -49.55 13.20
CA ALA A 60 -0.94 -50.41 14.18
C ALA A 60 -2.47 -50.34 14.04
N ILE A 61 -3.06 -49.14 13.88
CA ILE A 61 -4.50 -48.98 13.63
C ILE A 61 -4.90 -49.65 12.30
N PHE A 62 -4.10 -49.48 11.25
CA PHE A 62 -4.33 -50.13 9.96
C PHE A 62 -4.27 -51.67 10.07
N LEU A 63 -3.27 -52.21 10.79
CA LEU A 63 -3.15 -53.64 11.05
C LEU A 63 -4.32 -54.18 11.87
N VAL A 64 -4.81 -53.44 12.88
CA VAL A 64 -6.00 -53.81 13.65
C VAL A 64 -7.24 -53.85 12.76
N ILE A 65 -7.43 -52.86 11.88
CA ILE A 65 -8.54 -52.85 10.91
C ILE A 65 -8.43 -54.04 9.95
N CYS A 66 -7.23 -54.35 9.45
CA CYS A 66 -7.00 -55.51 8.60
C CYS A 66 -7.26 -56.84 9.33
N ILE A 67 -6.84 -56.98 10.58
CA ILE A 67 -7.06 -58.19 11.40
C ILE A 67 -8.55 -58.35 11.72
N LEU A 68 -9.25 -57.28 12.11
CA LEU A 68 -10.70 -57.31 12.36
C LEU A 68 -11.48 -57.65 11.08
N SER A 69 -11.07 -57.09 9.93
CA SER A 69 -11.65 -57.41 8.63
C SER A 69 -11.42 -58.87 8.23
N LEU A 70 -10.23 -59.41 8.51
CA LEU A 70 -9.88 -60.82 8.27
C LEU A 70 -10.64 -61.77 9.21
N GLN A 71 -10.78 -61.43 10.49
CA GLN A 71 -11.56 -62.19 11.47
C GLN A 71 -13.05 -62.22 11.09
N LEU A 72 -13.60 -61.08 10.66
CA LEU A 72 -14.97 -60.96 10.18
C LEU A 72 -15.17 -61.84 8.93
N TRP A 73 -14.22 -61.83 8.00
CA TRP A 73 -14.23 -62.68 6.81
C TRP A 73 -14.14 -64.17 7.13
N ILE A 74 -13.28 -64.59 8.08
CA ILE A 74 -13.17 -65.98 8.53
C ILE A 74 -14.47 -66.44 9.22
N LYS A 75 -15.10 -65.59 10.05
CA LYS A 75 -16.42 -65.86 10.66
C LYS A 75 -17.50 -66.06 9.59
N LEU A 76 -17.50 -65.23 8.54
CA LEU A 76 -18.44 -65.32 7.43
C LEU A 76 -18.18 -66.55 6.53
N LYS A 77 -16.92 -66.99 6.39
CA LYS A 77 -16.55 -68.19 5.63
C LYS A 77 -16.91 -69.49 6.36
N LYS A 78 -16.92 -69.50 7.71
CA LYS A 78 -17.34 -70.68 8.50
C LYS A 78 -18.86 -70.89 8.51
N LYS A 79 -19.67 -69.86 8.25
CA LYS A 79 -21.09 -70.02 7.92
C LYS A 79 -21.20 -70.37 6.43
N ASN A 80 -21.11 -71.67 6.14
CA ASN A 80 -21.12 -72.20 4.79
C ASN A 80 -22.56 -72.22 4.24
N ASP A 81 -23.09 -71.03 3.93
CA ASP A 81 -24.41 -70.84 3.32
C ASP A 81 -24.22 -70.28 1.91
N GLU A 82 -24.70 -70.99 0.89
CA GLU A 82 -24.50 -70.66 -0.54
C GLU A 82 -25.16 -69.31 -0.95
N SER A 83 -25.99 -68.73 -0.08
CA SER A 83 -26.59 -67.40 -0.28
C SER A 83 -25.63 -66.21 -0.12
N LEU A 84 -24.39 -66.43 0.36
CA LEU A 84 -23.43 -65.36 0.69
C LEU A 84 -22.45 -64.95 -0.42
N GLN A 85 -22.41 -65.65 -1.57
CA GLN A 85 -21.48 -65.28 -2.65
C GLN A 85 -21.81 -63.91 -3.30
N SER A 86 -23.08 -63.49 -3.33
CA SER A 86 -23.45 -62.14 -3.77
C SER A 86 -23.06 -61.06 -2.73
N ASN A 87 -23.16 -61.39 -1.44
CA ASN A 87 -22.82 -60.49 -0.34
C ASN A 87 -21.30 -60.30 -0.13
N GLN A 88 -20.47 -61.30 -0.47
CA GLN A 88 -19.00 -61.14 -0.42
C GLN A 88 -18.50 -60.03 -1.36
N LYS A 89 -19.14 -59.85 -2.51
CA LYS A 89 -18.81 -58.79 -3.49
C LYS A 89 -19.17 -57.40 -2.95
N SER A 90 -20.29 -57.29 -2.22
CA SER A 90 -20.75 -56.07 -1.53
C SER A 90 -19.83 -55.69 -0.37
N ILE A 91 -19.43 -56.67 0.45
CA ILE A 91 -18.58 -56.44 1.64
C ILE A 91 -17.16 -56.01 1.24
N GLY A 92 -16.57 -56.57 0.18
CA GLY A 92 -15.27 -56.13 -0.34
C GLY A 92 -15.29 -54.67 -0.81
N ASN A 93 -16.35 -54.25 -1.50
CA ASN A 93 -16.54 -52.85 -1.89
C ASN A 93 -16.74 -51.94 -0.66
N TYR A 94 -17.46 -52.41 0.36
CA TYR A 94 -17.68 -51.65 1.59
C TYR A 94 -16.38 -51.42 2.37
N ILE A 95 -15.52 -52.45 2.46
CA ILE A 95 -14.21 -52.35 3.12
C ILE A 95 -13.28 -51.41 2.34
N VAL A 96 -13.22 -51.51 1.02
CA VAL A 96 -12.38 -50.63 0.20
C VAL A 96 -12.87 -49.18 0.25
N ASN A 97 -14.18 -48.96 0.20
CA ASN A 97 -14.76 -47.63 0.34
C ASN A 97 -14.54 -47.06 1.76
N ALA A 98 -14.73 -47.86 2.81
CA ALA A 98 -14.49 -47.42 4.19
C ALA A 98 -12.99 -47.13 4.45
N THR A 99 -12.09 -47.91 3.87
CA THR A 99 -10.62 -47.68 3.97
C THR A 99 -10.24 -46.41 3.20
N SER A 100 -10.84 -46.20 2.03
CA SER A 100 -10.64 -45.00 1.20
C SER A 100 -11.18 -43.73 1.88
N ILE A 101 -12.38 -43.80 2.47
CA ILE A 101 -12.97 -42.72 3.28
C ILE A 101 -12.12 -42.47 4.52
N GLY A 102 -11.66 -43.51 5.22
CA GLY A 102 -10.80 -43.41 6.40
C GLY A 102 -9.46 -42.75 6.09
N LEU A 103 -8.79 -43.14 5.00
CA LEU A 103 -7.56 -42.50 4.54
C LEU A 103 -7.78 -41.06 4.08
N THR A 104 -8.92 -40.75 3.46
CA THR A 104 -9.29 -39.39 3.05
C THR A 104 -9.56 -38.50 4.28
N MET A 105 -10.28 -39.00 5.28
CA MET A 105 -10.48 -38.30 6.55
C MET A 105 -9.18 -38.14 7.33
N LEU A 106 -8.29 -39.13 7.29
CA LEU A 106 -6.97 -39.05 7.90
C LEU A 106 -6.11 -37.96 7.23
N ALA A 107 -6.12 -37.87 5.89
CA ALA A 107 -5.45 -36.82 5.14
C ALA A 107 -6.02 -35.41 5.42
N LEU A 108 -7.31 -35.31 5.75
CA LEU A 108 -7.97 -34.06 6.16
C LEU A 108 -7.69 -33.68 7.62
N LEU A 109 -7.55 -34.66 8.53
CA LEU A 109 -7.45 -34.44 9.98
C LEU A 109 -6.01 -34.35 10.51
N LEU A 110 -5.04 -35.04 9.89
CA LEU A 110 -3.63 -34.99 10.32
C LEU A 110 -3.05 -33.55 10.33
N PRO A 111 -3.32 -32.70 9.33
CA PRO A 111 -2.87 -31.31 9.37
C PRO A 111 -3.55 -30.52 10.48
N ALA A 112 -4.86 -30.71 10.68
CA ALA A 112 -5.65 -30.01 11.69
C ALA A 112 -5.22 -30.33 13.14
N SER A 113 -4.73 -31.54 13.41
CA SER A 113 -4.23 -31.93 14.73
C SER A 113 -2.79 -31.49 15.01
N VAL A 114 -1.95 -31.36 13.98
CA VAL A 114 -0.60 -30.77 14.09
C VAL A 114 -0.68 -29.24 14.29
N MET A 115 -1.81 -28.62 13.94
CA MET A 115 -2.07 -27.19 14.11
C MET A 115 -2.44 -26.76 15.55
N SER A 116 -2.75 -27.67 16.48
CA SER A 116 -3.24 -27.26 17.82
C SER A 116 -2.20 -27.07 18.93
N PRO A 117 -0.96 -27.62 18.87
CA PRO A 117 0.06 -27.31 19.88
C PRO A 117 1.26 -26.51 19.34
N LEU A 118 1.38 -26.30 18.03
CA LEU A 118 2.45 -25.48 17.46
C LEU A 118 1.93 -24.06 17.27
N ASP A 119 2.25 -23.21 18.24
CA ASP A 119 2.11 -21.75 18.24
C ASP A 119 3.04 -21.10 17.19
N LEU A 120 3.09 -21.67 15.98
CA LEU A 120 3.80 -21.18 14.82
C LEU A 120 2.96 -20.06 14.20
N GLY A 121 2.93 -18.91 14.88
CA GLY A 121 2.27 -17.71 14.39
C GLY A 121 2.82 -17.31 13.02
N TYR A 122 2.04 -17.54 11.96
CA TYR A 122 2.18 -17.11 10.55
C TYR A 122 3.62 -16.89 10.01
N GLY A 123 4.57 -17.71 10.48
CA GLY A 123 5.99 -17.47 10.28
C GLY A 123 6.42 -17.87 8.89
N SER A 124 6.50 -16.84 8.04
CA SER A 124 6.77 -16.88 6.60
C SER A 124 5.75 -17.71 5.82
N PHE A 125 4.80 -17.00 5.21
CA PHE A 125 3.89 -17.54 4.20
C PHE A 125 4.64 -18.32 3.11
N ALA A 126 5.88 -17.94 2.77
CA ALA A 126 6.71 -18.72 1.85
C ALA A 126 7.14 -20.06 2.46
N THR A 127 7.47 -20.11 3.75
CA THR A 127 7.78 -21.35 4.45
C THR A 127 6.53 -22.14 4.82
N PHE A 128 5.36 -21.51 4.94
CA PHE A 128 4.03 -22.15 4.97
C PHE A 128 3.69 -22.75 3.60
N VAL A 129 3.84 -22.01 2.50
CA VAL A 129 3.62 -22.51 1.14
C VAL A 129 4.62 -23.62 0.79
N VAL A 130 5.90 -23.48 1.16
CA VAL A 130 6.90 -24.54 1.02
C VAL A 130 6.58 -25.72 1.92
N PHE A 131 6.10 -25.51 3.15
CA PHE A 131 5.64 -26.59 4.03
C PHE A 131 4.40 -27.28 3.46
N LEU A 132 3.45 -26.55 2.87
CA LEU A 132 2.27 -27.10 2.21
C LEU A 132 2.63 -27.86 0.94
N ILE A 133 3.54 -27.33 0.11
CA ILE A 133 4.09 -28.02 -1.06
C ILE A 133 4.83 -29.28 -0.59
N TYR A 134 5.64 -29.19 0.46
CA TYR A 134 6.40 -30.31 1.01
C TYR A 134 5.49 -31.40 1.60
N MET A 135 4.49 -31.03 2.39
CA MET A 135 3.52 -31.96 2.99
C MET A 135 2.61 -32.56 1.93
N SER A 136 2.13 -31.78 0.95
CA SER A 136 1.36 -32.32 -0.18
C SER A 136 2.20 -33.27 -1.04
N THR A 137 3.48 -32.99 -1.23
CA THR A 137 4.44 -33.86 -1.93
C THR A 137 4.71 -35.14 -1.15
N ILE A 138 4.91 -35.08 0.18
CA ILE A 138 5.08 -36.26 1.03
C ILE A 138 3.83 -37.13 1.01
N ILE A 139 2.65 -36.53 1.15
CA ILE A 139 1.37 -37.25 1.06
C ILE A 139 1.25 -37.93 -0.30
N TRP A 140 1.65 -37.25 -1.39
CA TRP A 140 1.72 -37.83 -2.72
C TRP A 140 2.67 -39.03 -2.82
N ILE A 141 3.88 -38.91 -2.28
CA ILE A 141 4.89 -39.98 -2.30
C ILE A 141 4.42 -41.18 -1.50
N ILE A 142 3.88 -40.97 -0.29
CA ILE A 142 3.34 -42.05 0.55
C ILE A 142 2.18 -42.75 -0.17
N THR A 143 1.27 -41.99 -0.75
CA THR A 143 0.15 -42.54 -1.53
C THR A 143 0.63 -43.34 -2.75
N LEU A 144 1.65 -42.85 -3.47
CA LEU A 144 2.26 -43.56 -4.59
C LEU A 144 2.92 -44.88 -4.15
N VAL A 145 3.65 -44.87 -3.03
CA VAL A 145 4.31 -46.08 -2.48
C VAL A 145 3.28 -47.11 -2.04
N VAL A 146 2.24 -46.70 -1.31
CA VAL A 146 1.13 -47.58 -0.91
C VAL A 146 0.43 -48.16 -2.14
N TYR A 147 0.26 -47.37 -3.21
CA TYR A 147 -0.31 -47.83 -4.47
C TYR A 147 0.57 -48.88 -5.18
N ILE A 148 1.88 -48.65 -5.26
CA ILE A 148 2.82 -49.63 -5.81
C ILE A 148 2.75 -50.94 -5.01
N LEU A 149 2.69 -50.86 -3.69
CA LEU A 149 2.54 -52.04 -2.82
C LEU A 149 1.23 -52.78 -3.08
N ILE A 150 0.10 -52.08 -3.22
CA ILE A 150 -1.20 -52.67 -3.56
C ILE A 150 -1.16 -53.36 -4.93
N ILE A 151 -0.54 -52.73 -5.95
CA ILE A 151 -0.34 -53.34 -7.27
C ILE A 151 0.47 -54.63 -7.13
N VAL A 152 1.63 -54.56 -6.47
CA VAL A 152 2.52 -55.70 -6.27
C VAL A 152 1.78 -56.84 -5.55
N ILE A 153 1.06 -56.55 -4.46
CA ILE A 153 0.25 -57.54 -3.73
C ILE A 153 -0.84 -58.13 -4.62
N SER A 154 -1.52 -57.31 -5.45
CA SER A 154 -2.57 -57.76 -6.37
C SER A 154 -2.05 -58.63 -7.53
N PHE A 155 -0.79 -58.45 -7.93
CA PHE A 155 -0.08 -59.29 -8.89
C PHE A 155 0.40 -60.62 -8.26
N LEU A 156 0.85 -60.58 -7.01
CA LEU A 156 1.26 -61.76 -6.25
C LEU A 156 0.06 -62.67 -5.92
N TRP A 157 -1.14 -62.12 -5.73
CA TRP A 157 -2.38 -62.88 -5.62
C TRP A 157 -2.93 -63.29 -7.00
N LYS A 158 -2.34 -64.34 -7.58
CA LYS A 158 -2.73 -64.88 -8.90
C LYS A 158 -4.20 -65.33 -9.02
N LYS A 159 -4.92 -65.61 -7.93
CA LYS A 159 -6.15 -66.43 -7.96
C LYS A 159 -7.52 -65.73 -7.90
N SER A 160 -7.63 -64.40 -7.99
CA SER A 160 -8.97 -63.76 -8.08
C SER A 160 -8.99 -62.53 -8.99
N TYR A 161 -9.63 -62.68 -10.16
CA TYR A 161 -9.86 -61.60 -11.12
C TYR A 161 -10.83 -60.52 -10.58
N SER A 162 -11.80 -60.91 -9.73
CA SER A 162 -12.78 -59.95 -9.19
C SER A 162 -12.18 -58.99 -8.17
N ILE A 163 -11.19 -59.44 -7.38
CA ILE A 163 -10.49 -58.61 -6.39
C ILE A 163 -9.61 -57.56 -7.10
N ARG A 164 -8.94 -57.92 -8.20
CA ARG A 164 -8.18 -56.96 -9.03
C ARG A 164 -9.07 -55.82 -9.55
N GLN A 165 -10.30 -56.13 -9.96
CA GLN A 165 -11.26 -55.15 -10.48
C GLN A 165 -11.87 -54.26 -9.38
N GLN A 166 -12.04 -54.78 -8.16
CA GLN A 166 -12.52 -54.00 -7.01
C GLN A 166 -11.43 -53.08 -6.45
N VAL A 167 -10.19 -53.55 -6.37
CA VAL A 167 -9.03 -52.74 -6.01
C VAL A 167 -8.85 -51.60 -7.01
N SER A 168 -8.98 -51.85 -8.33
CA SER A 168 -8.88 -50.77 -9.33
C SER A 168 -9.98 -49.72 -9.18
N ASN A 169 -11.22 -50.11 -8.91
CA ASN A 169 -12.34 -49.17 -8.77
C ASN A 169 -12.27 -48.34 -7.48
N GLY A 170 -11.86 -48.94 -6.36
CA GLY A 170 -11.62 -48.21 -5.11
C GLY A 170 -10.39 -47.29 -5.17
N THR A 171 -9.37 -47.69 -5.93
CA THR A 171 -8.20 -46.86 -6.23
C THR A 171 -8.62 -45.61 -6.99
N ILE A 172 -9.47 -45.75 -8.01
CA ILE A 172 -9.98 -44.61 -8.79
C ILE A 172 -10.73 -43.62 -7.89
N SER A 173 -11.62 -44.11 -7.02
CA SER A 173 -12.35 -43.24 -6.08
C SER A 173 -11.44 -42.57 -5.04
N PHE A 174 -10.42 -43.26 -4.53
CA PHE A 174 -9.43 -42.70 -3.59
C PHE A 174 -8.52 -41.65 -4.25
N PHE A 175 -8.11 -41.91 -5.50
CA PHE A 175 -7.32 -40.97 -6.30
C PHE A 175 -8.15 -39.72 -6.61
N ILE A 176 -9.42 -39.87 -7.02
CA ILE A 176 -10.36 -38.76 -7.22
C ILE A 176 -10.57 -37.97 -5.92
N GLY A 177 -10.73 -38.63 -4.76
CA GLY A 177 -10.87 -37.98 -3.46
C GLY A 177 -9.63 -37.20 -3.01
N SER A 178 -8.44 -37.77 -3.17
CA SER A 178 -7.14 -37.12 -2.90
C SER A 178 -6.84 -35.96 -3.87
N PHE A 179 -7.46 -35.98 -5.06
CA PHE A 179 -7.37 -34.93 -6.06
C PHE A 179 -8.33 -33.77 -5.83
N LEU A 180 -9.41 -33.95 -5.07
CA LEU A 180 -10.32 -32.86 -4.67
C LEU A 180 -9.78 -32.05 -3.48
N THR A 181 -8.88 -32.62 -2.68
CA THR A 181 -8.30 -31.94 -1.50
C THR A 181 -7.24 -30.91 -1.87
N CYS A 182 -6.45 -31.12 -2.93
CA CYS A 182 -5.44 -30.16 -3.39
C CYS A 182 -6.04 -28.84 -3.92
N PRO A 183 -7.13 -28.86 -4.73
CA PRO A 183 -7.93 -27.70 -5.08
C PRO A 183 -8.50 -26.96 -3.89
N LEU A 184 -9.06 -27.70 -2.92
CA LEU A 184 -9.60 -27.12 -1.69
C LEU A 184 -8.49 -26.45 -0.86
N PHE A 185 -7.27 -27.01 -0.87
CA PHE A 185 -6.11 -26.43 -0.22
C PHE A 185 -5.61 -25.15 -0.90
N MET A 186 -5.56 -25.14 -2.24
CA MET A 186 -5.26 -23.92 -3.02
C MET A 186 -6.35 -22.86 -2.83
N LEU A 187 -7.61 -23.27 -2.69
CA LEU A 187 -8.75 -22.39 -2.41
C LEU A 187 -8.62 -21.72 -1.03
N ILE A 188 -8.27 -22.50 0.00
CA ILE A 188 -8.03 -22.01 1.36
C ILE A 188 -6.81 -21.08 1.39
N ALA A 189 -5.73 -21.42 0.68
CA ALA A 189 -4.57 -20.54 0.53
C ALA A 189 -4.96 -19.21 -0.17
N ALA A 190 -5.80 -19.25 -1.21
CA ALA A 190 -6.30 -18.06 -1.90
C ALA A 190 -7.22 -17.18 -1.03
N MET A 191 -8.05 -17.79 -0.17
CA MET A 191 -8.88 -17.08 0.81
C MET A 191 -8.05 -16.35 1.88
N ILE A 192 -6.90 -16.92 2.26
CA ILE A 192 -6.01 -16.36 3.29
C ILE A 192 -5.18 -15.18 2.76
N ILE A 193 -4.90 -15.10 1.45
CA ILE A 193 -4.08 -14.05 0.82
C ILE A 193 -4.77 -12.66 0.82
N GLY A 194 -6.04 -12.55 1.24
CA GLY A 194 -6.72 -11.25 1.37
C GLY A 194 -6.96 -10.53 0.04
N SER A 195 -6.84 -11.23 -1.09
CA SER A 195 -6.86 -10.68 -2.45
C SER A 195 -8.26 -10.46 -3.05
N GLY A 196 -9.28 -10.39 -2.19
CA GLY A 196 -10.69 -10.21 -2.61
C GLY A 196 -11.22 -11.34 -3.50
N LEU A 197 -12.36 -11.12 -4.15
CA LEU A 197 -13.00 -12.12 -5.02
C LEU A 197 -12.14 -12.52 -6.23
N LEU A 198 -11.28 -11.63 -6.73
CA LEU A 198 -10.47 -11.89 -7.92
C LEU A 198 -9.36 -12.91 -7.63
N GLY A 199 -8.62 -12.75 -6.53
CA GLY A 199 -7.61 -13.72 -6.13
C GLY A 199 -8.21 -15.07 -5.77
N PHE A 200 -9.40 -15.09 -5.15
CA PHE A 200 -10.18 -16.31 -4.97
C PHE A 200 -10.53 -16.98 -6.30
N GLY A 201 -11.04 -16.21 -7.27
CA GLY A 201 -11.37 -16.69 -8.60
C GLY A 201 -10.17 -17.25 -9.36
N LEU A 202 -9.01 -16.59 -9.29
CA LEU A 202 -7.77 -17.04 -9.91
C LEU A 202 -7.21 -18.30 -9.24
N GLY A 203 -7.28 -18.38 -7.90
CA GLY A 203 -6.89 -19.57 -7.15
C GLY A 203 -7.77 -20.78 -7.48
N LEU A 204 -9.08 -20.58 -7.57
CA LEU A 204 -10.03 -21.61 -8.01
C LEU A 204 -9.76 -22.02 -9.47
N ALA A 205 -9.50 -21.06 -10.37
CA ALA A 205 -9.18 -21.34 -11.76
C ALA A 205 -7.89 -22.16 -11.90
N LEU A 206 -6.85 -21.85 -11.11
CA LEU A 206 -5.61 -22.62 -11.09
C LEU A 206 -5.84 -24.04 -10.59
N ALA A 207 -6.56 -24.17 -9.48
CA ALA A 207 -6.91 -25.43 -8.88
C ALA A 207 -7.69 -26.34 -9.86
N LEU A 208 -8.71 -25.79 -10.52
CA LEU A 208 -9.50 -26.50 -11.54
C LEU A 208 -8.65 -26.87 -12.76
N SER A 209 -7.86 -25.93 -13.28
CA SER A 209 -7.01 -26.16 -14.45
C SER A 209 -5.96 -27.25 -14.18
N HIS A 210 -5.34 -27.22 -13.00
CA HIS A 210 -4.41 -28.25 -12.58
C HIS A 210 -5.09 -29.62 -12.42
N THR A 211 -6.29 -29.65 -11.83
CA THR A 211 -7.09 -30.87 -11.67
C THR A 211 -7.44 -31.49 -13.02
N LEU A 212 -7.88 -30.67 -13.97
CA LEU A 212 -8.21 -31.10 -15.32
C LEU A 212 -6.98 -31.63 -16.06
N LEU A 213 -5.83 -30.96 -15.94
CA LEU A 213 -4.57 -31.35 -16.56
C LEU A 213 -4.12 -32.73 -16.07
N VAL A 214 -3.87 -32.84 -14.77
CA VAL A 214 -3.28 -34.06 -14.19
C VAL A 214 -4.30 -35.19 -14.15
N GLY A 215 -5.55 -34.90 -13.76
CA GLY A 215 -6.63 -35.89 -13.75
C GLY A 215 -6.95 -36.42 -15.14
N GLY A 216 -6.92 -35.56 -16.16
CA GLY A 216 -7.08 -35.97 -17.56
C GLY A 216 -5.95 -36.88 -18.05
N ILE A 217 -4.68 -36.56 -17.76
CA ILE A 217 -3.52 -37.39 -18.12
C ILE A 217 -3.61 -38.76 -17.44
N VAL A 218 -3.84 -38.79 -16.12
CA VAL A 218 -3.89 -40.03 -15.35
C VAL A 218 -5.06 -40.91 -15.79
N ALA A 219 -6.26 -40.34 -15.97
CA ALA A 219 -7.42 -41.10 -16.42
C ALA A 219 -7.25 -41.63 -17.85
N ALA A 220 -6.60 -40.88 -18.74
CA ALA A 220 -6.28 -41.35 -20.09
C ALA A 220 -5.29 -42.54 -20.10
N ILE A 221 -4.38 -42.61 -19.12
CA ILE A 221 -3.45 -43.73 -18.94
C ILE A 221 -4.17 -44.96 -18.38
N LEU A 222 -5.01 -44.78 -17.34
CA LEU A 222 -5.58 -45.88 -16.56
C LEU A 222 -6.81 -46.56 -17.21
N TYR A 223 -7.61 -45.84 -18.01
CA TYR A 223 -8.84 -46.39 -18.58
C TYR A 223 -8.62 -47.03 -19.95
N HIS A 224 -9.15 -48.24 -20.18
CA HIS A 224 -8.99 -48.95 -21.46
C HIS A 224 -9.93 -48.51 -22.58
N SER A 225 -11.03 -47.80 -22.27
CA SER A 225 -12.01 -47.37 -23.28
C SER A 225 -11.49 -46.22 -24.13
N LYS A 226 -11.45 -46.41 -25.46
CA LYS A 226 -11.03 -45.38 -26.44
C LYS A 226 -11.83 -44.08 -26.28
N LYS A 227 -13.15 -44.16 -26.03
CA LYS A 227 -14.00 -42.98 -25.82
C LYS A 227 -13.63 -42.21 -24.55
N ILE A 228 -13.37 -42.92 -23.44
CA ILE A 228 -12.98 -42.30 -22.16
C ILE A 228 -11.59 -41.68 -22.28
N LYS A 229 -10.63 -42.34 -22.94
CA LYS A 229 -9.29 -41.79 -23.19
C LYS A 229 -9.34 -40.45 -23.95
N ILE A 230 -10.19 -40.36 -24.98
CA ILE A 230 -10.36 -39.13 -25.76
C ILE A 230 -10.90 -38.00 -24.88
N ILE A 231 -11.96 -38.27 -24.11
CA ILE A 231 -12.56 -37.27 -23.19
C ILE A 231 -11.53 -36.80 -22.16
N CYS A 232 -10.82 -37.72 -21.50
CA CYS A 232 -9.82 -37.38 -20.50
C CYS A 232 -8.62 -36.62 -21.10
N SER A 233 -8.21 -36.93 -22.33
CA SER A 233 -7.16 -36.18 -23.02
C SER A 233 -7.61 -34.75 -23.36
N ILE A 234 -8.87 -34.56 -23.75
CA ILE A 234 -9.44 -33.23 -23.98
C ILE A 234 -9.45 -32.42 -22.67
N LEU A 235 -9.88 -33.03 -21.55
CA LEU A 235 -9.83 -32.38 -20.24
C LEU A 235 -8.39 -32.03 -19.83
N ALA A 236 -7.42 -32.90 -20.12
CA ALA A 236 -6.01 -32.62 -19.88
C ALA A 236 -5.53 -31.39 -20.67
N VAL A 237 -5.89 -31.30 -21.95
CA VAL A 237 -5.55 -30.15 -22.80
C VAL A 237 -6.20 -28.88 -22.27
N ILE A 238 -7.48 -28.91 -21.88
CA ILE A 238 -8.17 -27.75 -21.27
C ILE A 238 -7.43 -27.30 -20.00
N GLY A 239 -7.05 -28.25 -19.14
CA GLY A 239 -6.26 -27.95 -17.95
C GLY A 239 -4.88 -27.35 -18.27
N CYS A 240 -4.20 -27.86 -19.30
CA CYS A 240 -2.92 -27.34 -19.78
C CYS A 240 -3.05 -25.88 -20.24
N VAL A 241 -4.09 -25.59 -21.02
CA VAL A 241 -4.40 -24.23 -21.49
C VAL A 241 -4.69 -23.32 -20.31
N GLY A 242 -5.49 -23.76 -19.34
CA GLY A 242 -5.80 -22.99 -18.14
C GLY A 242 -4.56 -22.65 -17.31
N VAL A 243 -3.69 -23.63 -17.04
CA VAL A 243 -2.40 -23.40 -16.34
C VAL A 243 -1.50 -22.47 -17.14
N SER A 244 -1.43 -22.64 -18.47
CA SER A 244 -0.60 -21.80 -19.34
C SER A 244 -1.08 -20.34 -19.37
N LEU A 245 -2.39 -20.10 -19.39
CA LEU A 245 -2.98 -18.75 -19.31
C LEU A 245 -2.71 -18.08 -17.96
N LEU A 246 -2.75 -18.83 -16.87
CA LEU A 246 -2.46 -18.32 -15.53
C LEU A 246 -0.96 -18.04 -15.34
N LEU A 247 -0.08 -18.89 -15.87
CA LEU A 247 1.35 -18.63 -15.93
C LEU A 247 1.66 -17.41 -16.81
N TRP A 248 0.99 -17.29 -17.96
CA TRP A 248 1.11 -16.10 -18.81
C TRP A 248 0.67 -14.83 -18.06
N TYR A 249 -0.44 -14.86 -17.33
CA TYR A 249 -0.85 -13.73 -16.48
C TYR A 249 0.18 -13.40 -15.41
N TYR A 250 0.72 -14.40 -14.71
CA TYR A 250 1.72 -14.22 -13.65
C TYR A 250 3.09 -13.72 -14.16
N LEU A 251 3.46 -14.08 -15.39
CA LEU A 251 4.74 -13.75 -16.00
C LEU A 251 4.69 -12.48 -16.86
N THR A 252 3.52 -11.85 -17.00
CA THR A 252 3.37 -10.61 -17.77
C THR A 252 3.04 -9.45 -16.86
N ASP A 253 3.34 -8.24 -17.31
CA ASP A 253 2.99 -6.99 -16.62
C ASP A 253 1.47 -6.74 -16.55
N GLY A 254 0.65 -7.67 -17.07
CA GLY A 254 -0.80 -7.56 -17.18
C GLY A 254 -1.25 -6.93 -18.50
N TYR A 255 -2.34 -6.15 -18.46
CA TYR A 255 -3.05 -5.63 -19.62
C TYR A 255 -3.19 -4.10 -19.55
N SER A 256 -3.12 -3.42 -20.69
CA SER A 256 -3.37 -1.99 -20.79
C SER A 256 -4.83 -1.74 -21.15
N MET A 257 -5.61 -1.11 -20.27
CA MET A 257 -6.81 -0.38 -20.69
C MET A 257 -6.38 1.03 -21.04
N ARG A 258 -6.29 1.34 -22.34
CA ARG A 258 -5.99 2.70 -22.79
C ARG A 258 -7.23 3.55 -22.60
N ILE A 259 -7.21 4.42 -21.59
CA ILE A 259 -8.22 5.45 -21.40
C ILE A 259 -7.68 6.73 -22.03
N ASP A 260 -7.92 6.90 -23.33
CA ASP A 260 -7.60 8.15 -24.02
C ASP A 260 -8.62 9.22 -23.59
N VAL A 261 -8.26 10.10 -22.65
CA VAL A 261 -8.94 11.40 -22.56
C VAL A 261 -8.33 12.26 -23.64
N ILE A 262 -9.12 12.55 -24.66
CA ILE A 262 -8.79 13.64 -25.56
C ILE A 262 -9.15 14.91 -24.77
N VAL A 263 -8.19 15.49 -24.05
CA VAL A 263 -8.28 16.90 -23.64
C VAL A 263 -7.95 17.69 -24.89
N PRO A 264 -8.89 18.42 -25.51
CA PRO A 264 -8.56 19.25 -26.65
C PRO A 264 -7.52 20.28 -26.20
N ALA A 265 -6.38 20.33 -26.87
CA ALA A 265 -5.30 21.28 -26.59
C ALA A 265 -5.69 22.75 -26.89
N GLU A 266 -6.95 23.00 -27.27
CA GLU A 266 -7.39 24.29 -27.74
C GLU A 266 -7.90 25.17 -26.57
N ARG A 267 -7.17 26.27 -26.38
CA ARG A 267 -7.54 27.48 -25.61
C ARG A 267 -7.34 27.42 -24.09
N PHE A 268 -6.08 27.43 -23.65
CA PHE A 268 -5.75 27.98 -22.33
C PHE A 268 -5.05 29.34 -22.50
N PRO A 269 -5.62 30.44 -22.00
CA PRO A 269 -5.08 31.78 -22.22
C PRO A 269 -3.77 32.05 -21.46
N HIS A 270 -3.40 31.19 -20.49
CA HIS A 270 -2.27 31.38 -19.62
C HIS A 270 -1.51 30.06 -19.39
N ASN A 271 -0.32 29.96 -20.00
CA ASN A 271 0.59 28.84 -19.82
C ASN A 271 1.70 29.20 -18.84
N LEU A 272 2.20 28.19 -18.14
CA LEU A 272 3.41 28.32 -17.35
C LEU A 272 4.59 28.68 -18.27
N THR A 273 5.33 29.73 -17.91
CA THR A 273 6.35 30.30 -18.79
C THR A 273 7.69 29.58 -18.74
N ASN A 274 7.99 28.89 -17.63
CA ASN A 274 9.25 28.21 -17.39
C ASN A 274 9.02 26.84 -16.76
N ASP A 275 9.84 25.86 -17.11
CA ASP A 275 9.84 24.54 -16.48
C ASP A 275 10.39 24.61 -15.04
N PRO A 276 9.56 24.39 -14.00
CA PRO A 276 10.01 24.45 -12.61
C PRO A 276 10.90 23.27 -12.22
N SER A 277 10.93 22.18 -13.00
CA SER A 277 11.73 20.98 -12.69
C SER A 277 13.22 21.13 -12.98
N LEU A 278 13.60 22.21 -13.68
CA LEU A 278 15.00 22.48 -14.00
C LEU A 278 15.80 22.79 -12.74
N ASN A 279 17.07 22.38 -12.77
CA ASN A 279 18.02 22.78 -11.73
C ASN A 279 18.18 24.30 -11.75
N GLY A 280 18.35 24.89 -10.57
CA GLY A 280 18.64 26.31 -10.46
C GLY A 280 20.12 26.62 -10.66
N ASN A 281 20.48 27.88 -10.41
CA ASN A 281 21.82 28.41 -10.69
C ASN A 281 22.82 28.17 -9.54
N TYR A 282 22.40 27.60 -8.41
CA TYR A 282 23.28 27.35 -7.28
C TYR A 282 24.07 26.06 -7.49
N SER A 283 25.39 26.12 -7.24
CA SER A 283 26.15 24.91 -6.93
C SER A 283 25.71 24.38 -5.56
N TYR A 284 25.68 23.06 -5.40
CA TYR A 284 25.21 22.43 -4.17
C TYR A 284 26.22 21.45 -3.59
N GLY A 285 26.16 21.31 -2.27
CA GLY A 285 26.88 20.34 -1.46
C GLY A 285 25.97 19.23 -0.99
N PHE A 286 26.58 18.17 -0.51
CA PHE A 286 25.91 17.02 0.07
C PHE A 286 26.65 16.55 1.31
N LEU A 287 25.90 16.19 2.35
CA LEU A 287 26.44 15.51 3.52
C LEU A 287 25.39 14.65 4.21
N THR A 288 25.84 13.80 5.13
CA THR A 288 24.96 13.04 6.04
C THR A 288 25.21 13.43 7.49
N TYR A 289 24.17 13.35 8.30
CA TYR A 289 24.28 13.46 9.76
C TYR A 289 23.66 12.24 10.42
N GLY A 290 24.18 11.87 11.58
CA GLY A 290 23.70 10.70 12.31
C GLY A 290 24.37 10.54 13.67
N SER A 291 23.97 9.50 14.40
CA SER A 291 24.42 9.28 15.78
C SER A 291 25.91 8.92 15.92
N GLY A 292 26.56 8.46 14.84
CA GLY A 292 27.94 7.95 14.88
C GLY A 292 28.06 6.45 15.18
N PHE A 293 26.97 5.78 15.59
CA PHE A 293 27.00 4.36 16.00
C PHE A 293 26.04 3.45 15.21
N ASP A 294 25.39 3.99 14.16
CA ASP A 294 24.53 3.23 13.24
C ASP A 294 25.29 2.07 12.55
N ASN A 295 24.57 1.01 12.19
CA ASN A 295 25.11 -0.05 11.33
C ASN A 295 25.32 0.41 9.88
N ARG A 296 24.54 1.38 9.42
CA ARG A 296 24.76 2.06 8.14
C ARG A 296 25.88 3.07 8.31
N ILE A 297 26.97 2.85 7.59
CA ILE A 297 28.23 3.58 7.80
C ILE A 297 28.05 5.09 7.62
N GLU A 298 27.17 5.53 6.73
CA GLU A 298 26.86 6.93 6.43
C GLU A 298 26.21 7.70 7.60
N TYR A 299 25.55 7.00 8.53
CA TYR A 299 24.98 7.56 9.76
C TYR A 299 25.79 7.15 11.01
N GLY A 300 26.66 6.16 10.85
CA GLY A 300 27.62 5.71 11.84
C GLY A 300 28.99 6.37 11.66
N SER A 301 30.02 5.55 11.47
CA SER A 301 31.42 5.99 11.42
C SER A 301 31.79 7.01 10.34
N LYS A 302 30.98 7.18 9.29
CA LYS A 302 31.17 8.16 8.20
C LYS A 302 30.18 9.31 8.23
N ALA A 303 29.37 9.45 9.28
CA ALA A 303 28.51 10.63 9.43
C ALA A 303 29.36 11.90 9.43
N SER A 304 28.98 12.87 8.58
CA SER A 304 29.74 14.14 8.45
C SER A 304 29.53 15.03 9.67
N ILE A 305 28.34 14.96 10.28
CA ILE A 305 28.02 15.65 11.52
C ILE A 305 27.40 14.64 12.49
N ILE A 306 27.93 14.59 13.71
CA ILE A 306 27.37 13.77 14.78
C ILE A 306 26.23 14.50 15.48
N THR A 307 25.10 13.84 15.67
CA THR A 307 23.90 14.36 16.34
C THR A 307 23.59 13.64 17.64
N PRO A 308 22.87 14.30 18.57
CA PRO A 308 22.31 13.62 19.73
C PRO A 308 21.19 12.66 19.33
N THR A 309 20.79 11.81 20.29
CA THR A 309 19.63 10.94 20.19
C THR A 309 18.42 11.50 20.94
N ILE A 310 17.22 11.02 20.62
CA ILE A 310 15.95 11.40 21.25
C ILE A 310 15.44 10.24 22.12
N ASP A 311 14.96 10.54 23.32
CA ASP A 311 14.24 9.58 24.17
C ASP A 311 12.72 9.71 23.96
N LEU A 312 12.12 8.69 23.34
CA LEU A 312 10.68 8.53 23.18
C LEU A 312 10.18 7.21 23.82
N SER A 313 10.90 6.69 24.81
CA SER A 313 10.59 5.43 25.49
C SER A 313 9.24 5.44 26.23
N SER A 314 8.71 6.63 26.55
CA SER A 314 7.38 6.83 27.13
C SER A 314 6.23 6.78 26.10
N ILE A 315 6.55 6.87 24.80
CA ILE A 315 5.57 6.97 23.71
C ILE A 315 5.51 5.66 22.91
N ILE A 316 6.67 5.14 22.49
CA ILE A 316 6.75 4.00 21.57
C ILE A 316 7.51 2.80 22.13
N THR A 317 7.28 1.66 21.49
CA THR A 317 8.16 0.48 21.53
C THR A 317 8.55 0.14 20.09
N ILE A 318 9.82 -0.08 19.81
CA ILE A 318 10.32 -0.55 18.49
C ILE A 318 10.61 -2.05 18.53
N SER A 319 10.55 -2.70 17.37
CA SER A 319 10.75 -4.15 17.26
C SER A 319 12.18 -4.56 17.64
N SER A 320 12.35 -5.75 18.22
CA SER A 320 13.69 -6.28 18.55
C SER A 320 14.60 -6.36 17.33
N PHE A 321 14.04 -6.67 16.15
CA PHE A 321 14.78 -6.65 14.90
C PHE A 321 15.33 -5.25 14.60
N ASN A 322 14.50 -4.20 14.63
CA ASN A 322 14.96 -2.83 14.34
C ASN A 322 15.98 -2.38 15.40
N LYS A 323 15.81 -2.74 16.68
CA LYS A 323 16.81 -2.44 17.71
C LYS A 323 18.19 -2.97 17.35
N GLN A 324 18.24 -4.23 16.93
CA GLN A 324 19.49 -4.88 16.54
C GLN A 324 20.03 -4.35 15.21
N ASN A 325 19.14 -4.17 14.21
CA ASN A 325 19.51 -3.76 12.86
C ASN A 325 20.05 -2.34 12.80
N PHE A 326 19.55 -1.42 13.62
CA PHE A 326 20.02 -0.03 13.65
C PHE A 326 20.90 0.32 14.85
N LYS A 327 21.02 -0.58 15.84
CA LYS A 327 21.70 -0.34 17.13
C LYS A 327 21.07 0.78 17.99
N TYR A 328 19.75 0.96 17.89
CA TYR A 328 19.02 1.94 18.69
C TYR A 328 17.93 1.29 19.54
N ASN A 329 17.44 2.05 20.51
CA ASN A 329 16.25 1.72 21.26
C ASN A 329 15.42 3.00 21.45
N GLU A 330 14.27 2.85 22.08
CA GLU A 330 13.29 3.94 22.23
C GLU A 330 13.79 5.08 23.11
N SER A 331 14.78 4.82 23.98
CA SER A 331 15.44 5.85 24.79
C SER A 331 16.59 6.57 24.08
N ALA A 332 16.98 6.11 22.88
CA ALA A 332 18.10 6.65 22.13
C ALA A 332 17.85 6.52 20.62
N LEU A 333 16.74 7.07 20.14
CA LEU A 333 16.42 7.12 18.71
C LEU A 333 17.35 8.10 18.00
N PRO A 334 17.84 7.77 16.80
CA PRO A 334 18.78 8.62 16.11
C PRO A 334 18.08 9.81 15.43
N LEU A 335 18.82 10.90 15.30
CA LEU A 335 18.55 11.93 14.30
C LEU A 335 19.44 11.67 13.10
N ASN A 336 18.93 10.93 12.12
CA ASN A 336 19.65 10.59 10.90
C ASN A 336 19.05 11.31 9.69
N GLY A 337 19.90 11.72 8.75
CA GLY A 337 19.41 12.29 7.50
C GLY A 337 20.50 12.71 6.53
N ARG A 338 20.05 13.10 5.35
CA ARG A 338 20.85 13.51 4.19
C ARG A 338 20.53 14.95 3.86
N ILE A 339 21.55 15.80 3.71
CA ILE A 339 21.37 17.23 3.45
C ILE A 339 21.99 17.59 2.12
N TRP A 340 21.20 18.27 1.27
CA TRP A 340 21.68 19.02 0.12
C TRP A 340 21.54 20.52 0.39
N TYR A 341 22.57 21.29 0.10
CA TYR A 341 22.62 22.70 0.48
C TYR A 341 23.38 23.54 -0.54
N PRO A 342 23.05 24.82 -0.74
CA PRO A 342 23.82 25.71 -1.60
C PRO A 342 25.24 25.94 -1.05
N ILE A 343 26.27 25.89 -1.91
CA ILE A 343 27.68 26.09 -1.53
C ILE A 343 28.17 27.50 -1.91
N ASN A 344 29.05 28.07 -1.07
CA ASN A 344 29.89 29.25 -1.35
C ASN A 344 29.10 30.50 -1.78
N THR A 345 27.96 30.75 -1.14
CA THR A 345 27.03 31.80 -1.56
C THR A 345 26.74 32.76 -0.40
N SER A 346 26.91 34.07 -0.63
CA SER A 346 26.55 35.15 0.29
C SER A 346 25.04 35.43 0.37
N ASN A 347 24.22 34.60 -0.29
CA ASN A 347 22.79 34.83 -0.52
C ASN A 347 21.89 34.14 0.52
N GLY A 348 22.44 33.58 1.59
CA GLY A 348 21.67 33.07 2.72
C GLY A 348 20.98 34.19 3.51
N PRO A 349 20.02 33.87 4.39
CA PRO A 349 19.62 32.52 4.80
C PRO A 349 18.71 31.79 3.80
N TYR A 350 18.81 30.46 3.74
CA TYR A 350 18.06 29.60 2.83
C TYR A 350 16.80 29.02 3.47
N PRO A 351 15.64 29.05 2.78
CA PRO A 351 14.45 28.31 3.21
C PRO A 351 14.74 26.80 3.28
N ILE A 352 14.10 26.12 4.22
CA ILE A 352 14.35 24.71 4.54
C ILE A 352 13.22 23.85 4.00
N VAL A 353 13.56 22.72 3.39
CA VAL A 353 12.60 21.70 2.97
C VAL A 353 13.00 20.36 3.58
N LEU A 354 12.17 19.82 4.47
CA LEU A 354 12.35 18.48 5.02
C LEU A 354 11.47 17.49 4.25
N MET A 355 12.01 16.33 3.90
CA MET A 355 11.33 15.24 3.20
C MET A 355 11.33 13.99 4.09
N VAL A 356 10.17 13.39 4.33
CA VAL A 356 10.02 12.17 5.12
C VAL A 356 9.34 11.06 4.31
N HIS A 357 9.91 9.87 4.38
CA HIS A 357 9.34 8.69 3.72
C HIS A 357 8.21 8.08 4.55
N GLY A 358 7.41 7.23 3.91
CA GLY A 358 6.37 6.45 4.57
C GLY A 358 6.87 5.12 5.13
N ASN A 359 5.93 4.30 5.57
CA ASN A 359 6.27 2.95 6.01
C ASN A 359 6.56 2.05 4.82
N HIS A 360 7.78 1.53 4.78
CA HIS A 360 8.19 0.47 3.87
C HIS A 360 8.97 -0.59 4.66
N MET A 361 9.67 -1.49 3.98
CA MET A 361 10.64 -2.38 4.63
C MET A 361 11.74 -1.55 5.29
N SER A 362 11.92 -1.70 6.60
CA SER A 362 12.94 -0.95 7.37
C SER A 362 14.37 -1.18 6.87
N THR A 363 14.68 -2.32 6.29
CA THR A 363 16.03 -2.60 5.76
C THR A 363 16.34 -1.92 4.43
N GLU A 364 15.37 -1.26 3.81
CA GLU A 364 15.58 -0.50 2.59
C GLU A 364 16.01 0.94 2.89
N LEU A 365 16.76 1.53 1.96
CA LEU A 365 17.27 2.90 2.08
C LEU A 365 16.22 3.92 1.62
N ASN A 366 15.07 3.92 2.31
CA ASN A 366 13.87 4.66 1.93
C ASN A 366 14.10 6.16 1.76
N GLU A 367 14.94 6.75 2.60
CA GLU A 367 15.34 8.16 2.58
C GLU A 367 16.23 8.53 1.38
N ASN A 368 16.99 7.57 0.82
CA ASN A 368 17.78 7.79 -0.41
C ASN A 368 16.89 7.93 -1.65
N GLY A 369 15.61 7.60 -1.52
CA GLY A 369 14.59 7.71 -2.56
C GLY A 369 14.45 9.09 -3.18
N TYR A 370 14.78 10.14 -2.42
CA TYR A 370 14.53 11.54 -2.75
C TYR A 370 15.77 12.33 -3.14
N ASP A 371 16.90 11.67 -3.38
CA ASP A 371 18.17 12.34 -3.75
C ASP A 371 18.00 13.28 -4.96
N TYR A 372 17.12 12.94 -5.91
CA TYR A 372 16.80 13.75 -7.09
C TYR A 372 16.05 15.05 -6.74
N LEU A 373 15.17 15.01 -5.73
CA LEU A 373 14.48 16.20 -5.22
C LEU A 373 15.43 17.06 -4.39
N GLY A 374 16.24 16.44 -3.53
CA GLY A 374 17.22 17.14 -2.70
C GLY A 374 18.22 17.93 -3.55
N THR A 375 18.75 17.30 -4.60
CA THR A 375 19.64 17.94 -5.57
C THR A 375 18.98 19.12 -6.28
N MET A 376 17.77 18.92 -6.81
CA MET A 376 17.03 19.98 -7.50
C MET A 376 16.78 21.18 -6.57
N LEU A 377 16.23 20.93 -5.38
CA LEU A 377 15.91 21.98 -4.41
C LEU A 377 17.17 22.74 -3.96
N ALA A 378 18.27 22.05 -3.69
CA ALA A 378 19.52 22.71 -3.33
C ALA A 378 20.06 23.60 -4.47
N SER A 379 20.02 23.11 -5.71
CA SER A 379 20.40 23.93 -6.88
C SER A 379 19.50 25.16 -7.09
N GLN A 380 18.27 25.11 -6.57
CA GLN A 380 17.32 26.23 -6.61
C GLN A 380 17.46 27.17 -5.40
N GLY A 381 18.39 26.91 -4.48
CA GLY A 381 18.64 27.75 -3.31
C GLY A 381 17.74 27.40 -2.12
N PHE A 382 17.53 26.12 -1.85
CA PHE A 382 16.89 25.61 -0.63
C PHE A 382 17.88 24.76 0.17
N LEU A 383 17.75 24.72 1.49
CA LEU A 383 18.33 23.63 2.27
C LEU A 383 17.35 22.45 2.20
N ALA A 384 17.72 21.35 1.54
CA ALA A 384 16.87 20.17 1.44
C ALA A 384 17.40 19.05 2.33
N VAL A 385 16.53 18.43 3.12
CA VAL A 385 16.88 17.32 4.02
C VAL A 385 15.96 16.14 3.77
N SER A 386 16.51 14.96 3.50
CA SER A 386 15.76 13.69 3.54
C SER A 386 16.03 13.00 4.86
N ILE A 387 15.00 12.84 5.68
CA ILE A 387 15.11 12.28 7.04
C ILE A 387 14.96 10.76 6.99
N ASP A 388 15.82 10.07 7.72
CA ASP A 388 15.74 8.63 7.93
C ASP A 388 14.81 8.30 9.10
N GLU A 389 13.72 7.59 8.81
CA GLU A 389 12.78 7.07 9.80
C GLU A 389 12.68 5.53 9.73
N ASN A 390 13.67 4.86 9.13
CA ASN A 390 13.64 3.41 8.91
C ASN A 390 13.53 2.59 10.20
N PHE A 391 14.05 3.11 11.31
CA PHE A 391 13.93 2.46 12.61
C PHE A 391 12.48 2.39 13.13
N LEU A 392 11.56 3.21 12.59
CA LEU A 392 10.12 3.21 12.86
C LEU A 392 9.32 2.41 11.82
N ASN A 393 9.94 1.99 10.72
CA ASN A 393 9.31 1.19 9.67
C ASN A 393 9.07 -0.27 10.11
N SER A 394 8.19 -0.96 9.38
CA SER A 394 7.99 -2.40 9.50
C SER A 394 9.31 -3.17 9.43
N ALA A 395 9.58 -3.99 10.44
CA ALA A 395 10.69 -4.94 10.43
C ALA A 395 10.43 -6.06 9.40
N PRO A 396 11.47 -6.59 8.73
CA PRO A 396 11.40 -7.90 8.11
C PRO A 396 11.24 -8.92 9.25
N SER A 397 10.04 -9.43 9.46
CA SER A 397 9.85 -10.45 10.51
C SER A 397 9.00 -11.62 10.03
N TYR A 398 9.59 -12.80 10.25
CA TYR A 398 8.98 -14.13 10.31
C TYR A 398 8.00 -14.29 11.51
N SER A 399 7.51 -13.19 12.07
CA SER A 399 6.53 -13.16 13.16
C SER A 399 5.52 -12.07 12.79
N SER A 400 4.30 -12.51 12.54
CA SER A 400 3.13 -11.71 12.20
C SER A 400 2.70 -10.83 13.36
N SER A 401 3.46 -9.78 13.58
CA SER A 401 2.93 -8.55 14.14
C SER A 401 3.54 -7.43 13.32
N SER A 402 2.73 -6.89 12.41
CA SER A 402 2.86 -5.49 12.05
C SER A 402 3.07 -4.75 13.37
N TYR A 403 4.26 -4.16 13.55
CA TYR A 403 4.79 -3.67 14.83
C TYR A 403 5.10 -4.80 15.83
N GLY A 404 6.27 -4.76 16.46
CA GLY A 404 6.43 -5.46 17.75
C GLY A 404 5.30 -5.04 18.72
N PRO A 405 5.03 -5.79 19.80
CA PRO A 405 3.91 -5.55 20.72
C PRO A 405 3.67 -4.05 20.94
N MET A 406 2.51 -3.60 20.45
CA MET A 406 2.14 -2.20 20.26
C MET A 406 2.09 -1.46 21.59
N SER A 407 3.19 -0.77 21.94
CA SER A 407 3.35 0.12 23.11
C SER A 407 3.06 -0.53 24.48
N LYS A 408 3.76 -0.09 25.53
CA LYS A 408 3.46 -0.52 26.92
C LYS A 408 2.21 0.15 27.52
N ILE A 409 1.35 0.78 26.72
CA ILE A 409 0.32 1.68 27.24
C ILE A 409 -1.01 0.94 27.37
N LYS A 410 -1.24 0.38 28.56
CA LYS A 410 -2.55 -0.09 29.05
C LYS A 410 -3.60 1.04 29.23
N LYS A 411 -3.23 2.31 29.03
CA LYS A 411 -4.06 3.46 29.45
C LYS A 411 -5.15 3.85 28.44
N TYR A 412 -5.04 3.45 27.17
CA TYR A 412 -6.00 3.83 26.15
C TYR A 412 -6.32 2.64 25.23
N ASP A 413 -7.61 2.47 24.95
CA ASP A 413 -8.19 1.39 24.17
C ASP A 413 -7.43 1.15 22.85
N THR A 414 -7.10 -0.11 22.60
CA THR A 414 -6.44 -0.71 21.42
C THR A 414 -7.21 -0.56 20.10
N SER A 415 -8.18 0.37 20.04
CA SER A 415 -8.82 0.75 18.79
C SER A 415 -7.74 1.16 17.77
N PHE A 416 -7.90 0.72 16.52
CA PHE A 416 -6.94 0.83 15.41
C PHE A 416 -6.41 2.25 15.09
N ARG A 417 -6.83 3.30 15.85
CA ARG A 417 -6.76 4.73 15.51
C ARG A 417 -5.82 5.57 16.40
N LYS A 418 -5.00 4.96 17.26
CA LYS A 418 -3.92 5.65 17.98
C LYS A 418 -2.60 4.94 17.73
N ARG A 419 -1.90 5.31 16.65
CA ARG A 419 -0.58 4.75 16.32
C ARG A 419 0.52 5.67 16.82
N PRO A 420 1.16 5.36 17.97
CA PRO A 420 2.17 6.24 18.57
C PRO A 420 3.43 6.41 17.70
N GLU A 421 3.62 5.54 16.69
CA GLU A 421 4.66 5.70 15.68
C GLU A 421 4.52 7.00 14.87
N PHE A 422 3.32 7.47 14.55
CA PHE A 422 3.11 8.75 13.85
C PHE A 422 3.55 9.95 14.71
N ILE A 423 3.33 9.86 16.03
CA ILE A 423 3.83 10.86 16.98
C ILE A 423 5.36 10.85 16.94
N ALA A 424 5.98 9.67 17.03
CA ALA A 424 7.44 9.56 17.02
C ALA A 424 8.08 10.10 15.73
N ARG A 425 7.51 9.81 14.55
CA ARG A 425 7.95 10.40 13.28
C ARG A 425 7.86 11.93 13.30
N ALA A 426 6.74 12.48 13.80
CA ALA A 426 6.58 13.92 13.92
C ALA A 426 7.63 14.54 14.88
N PHE A 427 8.01 13.85 15.96
CA PHE A 427 9.12 14.27 16.83
C PHE A 427 10.46 14.26 16.10
N VAL A 428 10.76 13.26 15.27
CA VAL A 428 12.01 13.23 14.49
C VAL A 428 12.10 14.44 13.56
N ILE A 429 10.99 14.86 12.93
CA ILE A 429 10.92 16.09 12.13
C ILE A 429 11.24 17.33 12.99
N LEU A 430 10.56 17.49 14.13
CA LEU A 430 10.71 18.69 14.98
C LEU A 430 12.07 18.77 15.66
N GLU A 431 12.61 17.65 16.11
CA GLU A 431 13.96 17.55 16.68
C GLU A 431 15.04 17.76 15.59
N THR A 432 14.79 17.36 14.34
CA THR A 432 15.65 17.74 13.21
C THR A 432 15.67 19.25 13.01
N LEU A 433 14.52 19.93 13.03
CA LEU A 433 14.47 21.41 12.96
C LEU A 433 15.18 22.08 14.15
N LYS A 434 15.04 21.51 15.36
CA LYS A 434 15.77 21.97 16.55
C LYS A 434 17.28 21.81 16.39
N GLN A 435 17.73 20.70 15.82
CA GLN A 435 19.14 20.47 15.50
C GLN A 435 19.67 21.45 14.44
N LEU A 436 18.90 21.71 13.38
CA LEU A 436 19.22 22.73 12.37
C LEU A 436 19.35 24.12 13.01
N ARG A 437 18.44 24.49 13.94
CA ARG A 437 18.52 25.75 14.69
C ARG A 437 19.79 25.85 15.54
N LEU A 438 20.23 24.74 16.14
CA LEU A 438 21.49 24.71 16.89
C LEU A 438 22.69 24.93 15.96
N TRP A 439 22.74 24.23 14.82
CA TRP A 439 23.79 24.42 13.82
C TRP A 439 23.81 25.85 13.26
N ASN A 440 22.64 26.44 13.03
CA ASN A 440 22.51 27.82 12.56
C ASN A 440 23.09 28.86 13.54
N ARG A 441 23.28 28.50 14.82
CA ARG A 441 23.80 29.39 15.88
C ARG A 441 25.26 29.10 16.27
N GLN A 442 25.86 28.04 15.74
CA GLN A 442 27.22 27.62 16.10
C GLN A 442 28.23 28.13 15.06
N GLU A 443 29.09 29.08 15.42
CA GLU A 443 30.06 29.72 14.51
C GLU A 443 30.95 28.74 13.72
N LYS A 444 31.31 27.61 14.33
CA LYS A 444 32.15 26.58 13.69
C LYS A 444 31.37 25.62 12.79
N ASN A 445 30.05 25.71 12.77
CA ASN A 445 29.21 24.87 11.93
C ASN A 445 29.05 25.52 10.55
N GLN A 446 29.10 24.72 9.48
CA GLN A 446 28.94 25.22 8.11
C GLN A 446 27.59 25.90 7.84
N PHE A 447 26.57 25.61 8.65
CA PHE A 447 25.25 26.21 8.53
C PHE A 447 25.06 27.47 9.37
N TYR A 448 26.12 28.01 9.98
CA TYR A 448 26.06 29.22 10.80
C TYR A 448 25.47 30.42 10.03
N ASN A 449 24.36 30.96 10.53
CA ASN A 449 23.57 32.03 9.90
C ASN A 449 23.13 31.74 8.45
N GLN A 450 23.10 30.48 8.03
CA GLN A 450 22.71 30.10 6.67
C GLN A 450 21.26 29.64 6.55
N LEU A 451 20.54 29.42 7.66
CA LEU A 451 19.23 28.76 7.63
C LEU A 451 18.09 29.71 8.00
N ASP A 452 17.04 29.72 7.18
CA ASP A 452 15.81 30.45 7.44
C ASP A 452 14.79 29.56 8.16
N LEU A 453 14.70 29.73 9.48
CA LEU A 453 13.80 28.98 10.35
C LEU A 453 12.35 29.50 10.32
N PHE A 454 12.06 30.55 9.55
CA PHE A 454 10.73 31.12 9.36
C PHE A 454 10.07 30.71 8.04
N ASN A 455 10.84 30.15 7.11
CA ASN A 455 10.36 29.63 5.82
C ASN A 455 10.71 28.14 5.68
N ILE A 456 9.85 27.30 6.25
CA ILE A 456 10.01 25.84 6.25
C ILE A 456 8.88 25.16 5.47
N GLY A 457 9.25 24.28 4.55
CA GLY A 457 8.38 23.32 3.90
C GLY A 457 8.62 21.91 4.42
N LEU A 458 7.55 21.12 4.53
CA LEU A 458 7.61 19.70 4.84
C LEU A 458 7.00 18.92 3.68
N MET A 459 7.67 17.86 3.26
CA MET A 459 7.17 16.89 2.31
C MET A 459 7.09 15.52 2.97
N GLY A 460 5.98 14.81 2.74
CA GLY A 460 5.74 13.50 3.33
C GLY A 460 5.11 12.53 2.35
N HIS A 461 5.68 11.33 2.23
CA HIS A 461 5.15 10.25 1.39
C HIS A 461 4.39 9.21 2.21
N SER A 462 3.19 8.79 1.80
CA SER A 462 2.41 7.74 2.47
C SER A 462 2.14 8.11 3.94
N ARG A 463 2.56 7.31 4.91
CA ARG A 463 2.49 7.69 6.34
C ARG A 463 3.22 8.99 6.68
N GLY A 464 4.28 9.30 5.95
CA GLY A 464 4.98 10.58 6.06
C GLY A 464 4.06 11.75 5.73
N GLY A 465 3.10 11.57 4.81
CA GLY A 465 2.13 12.61 4.42
C GLY A 465 1.21 13.04 5.56
N GLU A 466 0.75 12.10 6.40
CA GLU A 466 0.01 12.45 7.61
C GLU A 466 0.94 13.02 8.69
N THR A 467 2.14 12.47 8.80
CA THR A 467 3.14 12.88 9.80
C THR A 467 3.51 14.35 9.68
N ILE A 468 3.65 14.91 8.46
CA ILE A 468 3.95 16.33 8.29
C ILE A 468 2.83 17.23 8.81
N VAL A 469 1.57 16.80 8.74
CA VAL A 469 0.41 17.50 9.31
C VAL A 469 0.46 17.43 10.84
N ILE A 470 0.79 16.27 11.39
CA ILE A 470 0.97 16.08 12.84
C ILE A 470 2.11 16.96 13.36
N ALA A 471 3.26 17.00 12.67
CA ALA A 471 4.39 17.84 13.05
C ALA A 471 4.02 19.33 13.02
N HIS A 472 3.29 19.79 12.00
CA HIS A 472 2.79 21.16 11.93
C HIS A 472 1.88 21.51 13.13
N MET A 473 0.96 20.62 13.49
CA MET A 473 0.07 20.79 14.64
C MET A 473 0.87 20.83 15.95
N LEU A 474 1.73 19.83 16.20
CA LEU A 474 2.54 19.74 17.43
C LEU A 474 3.50 20.92 17.58
N ASN A 475 4.02 21.46 16.48
CA ASN A 475 4.91 22.62 16.45
C ASN A 475 4.32 23.88 17.10
N LYS A 476 2.98 23.99 17.19
CA LYS A 476 2.29 25.16 17.77
C LYS A 476 1.85 24.95 19.21
N LEU A 477 1.98 23.74 19.75
CA LEU A 477 1.54 23.41 21.09
C LEU A 477 2.64 23.63 22.13
N LYS A 478 2.24 23.78 23.40
CA LYS A 478 3.17 23.83 24.55
C LYS A 478 3.43 22.46 25.15
N PHE A 479 2.48 21.55 25.06
CA PHE A 479 2.53 20.20 25.61
C PHE A 479 1.87 19.21 24.67
N LEU A 480 2.32 17.96 24.67
CA LEU A 480 1.72 16.89 23.88
C LEU A 480 0.34 16.53 24.46
N PRO A 481 -0.77 16.55 23.67
CA PRO A 481 -2.12 16.35 24.20
C PRO A 481 -2.33 15.04 24.96
N ASP A 482 -1.70 13.95 24.51
CA ASP A 482 -1.81 12.64 25.19
C ASP A 482 -0.89 12.54 26.43
N TYR A 483 0.06 13.47 26.61
CA TYR A 483 1.08 13.45 27.67
C TYR A 483 1.39 14.86 28.24
N PRO A 484 0.38 15.61 28.69
CA PRO A 484 0.53 17.05 28.95
C PRO A 484 1.42 17.37 30.16
N THR A 485 1.63 16.41 31.07
CA THR A 485 2.46 16.60 32.28
C THR A 485 3.92 16.18 32.13
N THR A 486 4.24 15.41 31.08
CA THR A 486 5.58 14.79 30.93
C THR A 486 6.33 15.25 29.69
N ILE A 487 5.63 15.73 28.65
CA ILE A 487 6.25 16.08 27.37
C ILE A 487 5.95 17.54 27.01
N SER A 488 6.97 18.37 27.12
CA SER A 488 6.96 19.77 26.66
C SER A 488 7.28 19.86 25.17
N LEU A 489 6.54 20.73 24.49
CA LEU A 489 6.72 21.09 23.07
C LEU A 489 7.18 22.56 22.93
N SER A 490 7.48 23.23 24.04
CA SER A 490 7.77 24.68 24.08
C SER A 490 9.07 25.09 23.36
N ASP A 491 9.96 24.14 23.08
CA ASP A 491 11.19 24.36 22.31
C ASP A 491 10.93 24.51 20.80
N TYR A 492 9.72 24.23 20.34
CA TYR A 492 9.33 24.32 18.93
C TYR A 492 8.74 25.69 18.61
N ASN A 493 7.83 25.80 17.64
CA ASN A 493 7.34 27.02 17.01
C ASN A 493 8.20 27.54 15.85
N PHE A 494 8.59 26.62 14.96
CA PHE A 494 9.21 26.94 13.68
C PHE A 494 8.20 27.49 12.66
N GLY A 495 8.68 28.24 11.66
CA GLY A 495 7.85 28.79 10.58
C GLY A 495 7.52 27.79 9.48
N ILE A 496 6.80 26.72 9.84
CA ILE A 496 6.29 25.72 8.89
C ILE A 496 5.11 26.33 8.11
N LYS A 497 5.30 26.55 6.81
CA LYS A 497 4.33 27.22 5.92
C LYS A 497 3.78 26.33 4.81
N ALA A 498 4.53 25.32 4.40
CA ALA A 498 4.21 24.49 3.24
C ALA A 498 4.16 23.00 3.64
N LEU A 499 3.08 22.30 3.31
CA LEU A 499 2.95 20.85 3.48
C LEU A 499 2.68 20.19 2.13
N PHE A 500 3.59 19.37 1.65
CA PHE A 500 3.51 18.66 0.37
C PHE A 500 3.37 17.15 0.62
N SER A 501 2.20 16.59 0.38
CA SER A 501 1.96 15.16 0.56
C SER A 501 2.03 14.41 -0.76
N ILE A 502 2.78 13.30 -0.79
CA ILE A 502 2.70 12.28 -1.83
C ILE A 502 1.94 11.10 -1.24
N SER A 503 0.87 10.66 -1.90
CA SER A 503 0.02 9.53 -1.51
C SER A 503 -0.24 9.45 0.00
N GLY A 504 -0.53 10.57 0.67
CA GLY A 504 -0.59 10.64 2.13
C GLY A 504 -1.69 9.80 2.76
N THR A 505 -1.41 9.23 3.94
CA THR A 505 -2.44 8.62 4.79
C THR A 505 -3.26 9.66 5.55
N VAL A 506 -4.29 9.20 6.24
CA VAL A 506 -5.16 10.00 7.10
C VAL A 506 -5.58 9.16 8.32
N ASP A 507 -5.77 9.81 9.46
CA ASP A 507 -6.52 9.32 10.63
C ASP A 507 -5.91 8.12 11.38
N PHE A 508 -4.60 7.90 11.22
CA PHE A 508 -3.85 6.97 12.05
C PHE A 508 -3.48 7.53 13.43
N TYR A 509 -3.44 8.87 13.56
CA TYR A 509 -3.34 9.56 14.83
C TYR A 509 -4.52 10.51 15.05
N LYS A 510 -5.31 10.24 16.11
CA LYS A 510 -6.41 11.10 16.58
C LYS A 510 -6.18 11.51 18.04
N PRO A 511 -5.60 12.70 18.31
CA PRO A 511 -5.38 13.17 19.69
C PRO A 511 -6.73 13.25 20.41
N LEU A 512 -6.82 12.64 21.60
CA LEU A 512 -8.08 12.55 22.37
C LEU A 512 -9.27 11.91 21.62
N GLY A 513 -9.06 11.28 20.46
CA GLY A 513 -10.11 10.70 19.61
C GLY A 513 -10.71 11.66 18.57
N TYR A 514 -10.27 12.92 18.54
CA TYR A 514 -10.72 13.92 17.57
C TYR A 514 -9.87 13.94 16.31
N ASP A 515 -10.46 14.44 15.22
CA ASP A 515 -9.76 14.64 13.96
C ASP A 515 -8.70 15.73 14.09
N LEU A 516 -7.59 15.56 13.37
CA LEU A 516 -6.56 16.58 13.27
C LEU A 516 -7.08 17.74 12.42
N GLU A 517 -7.41 18.86 13.07
CA GLU A 517 -7.69 20.12 12.40
C GLU A 517 -6.40 20.87 12.08
N SER A 518 -6.35 21.51 10.91
CA SER A 518 -5.23 22.36 10.50
C SER A 518 -5.77 23.70 10.04
N HIS A 519 -5.04 24.76 10.38
CA HIS A 519 -5.45 26.13 10.14
C HIS A 519 -4.29 26.91 9.52
N ASP A 520 -4.60 27.79 8.57
CA ASP A 520 -3.69 28.85 8.09
C ASP A 520 -2.30 28.34 7.62
N VAL A 521 -2.30 27.25 6.86
CA VAL A 521 -1.11 26.66 6.25
C VAL A 521 -1.39 26.28 4.80
N THR A 522 -0.40 26.41 3.93
CA THR A 522 -0.54 26.01 2.53
C THR A 522 -0.26 24.52 2.37
N MET A 523 -1.19 23.79 1.73
CA MET A 523 -1.11 22.33 1.58
C MET A 523 -1.30 21.88 0.14
N PHE A 524 -0.52 20.89 -0.29
CA PHE A 524 -0.71 20.23 -1.57
C PHE A 524 -0.63 18.72 -1.41
N GLY A 525 -1.52 17.98 -2.09
CA GLY A 525 -1.48 16.52 -2.18
C GLY A 525 -1.34 16.05 -3.62
N ILE A 526 -0.45 15.10 -3.89
CA ILE A 526 -0.37 14.36 -5.16
C ILE A 526 -0.54 12.87 -4.90
N HIS A 527 -1.32 12.17 -5.73
CA HIS A 527 -1.60 10.75 -5.55
C HIS A 527 -1.74 10.05 -6.89
N GLY A 528 -1.37 8.76 -6.97
CA GLY A 528 -1.47 7.96 -8.20
C GLY A 528 -2.75 7.14 -8.27
N ILE A 529 -3.47 7.14 -9.41
CA ILE A 529 -4.70 6.34 -9.57
C ILE A 529 -4.45 4.83 -9.48
N TYR A 530 -3.23 4.38 -9.81
CA TYR A 530 -2.81 3.00 -9.73
C TYR A 530 -2.02 2.70 -8.45
N ASP A 531 -2.22 3.51 -7.40
CA ASP A 531 -1.66 3.27 -6.08
C ASP A 531 -2.15 1.92 -5.53
N GLY A 532 -1.22 0.97 -5.47
CA GLY A 532 -1.51 -0.39 -5.03
C GLY A 532 -1.53 -0.55 -3.52
N ASP A 533 -1.05 0.43 -2.75
CA ASP A 533 -1.00 0.39 -1.28
C ASP A 533 -2.21 1.10 -0.66
N LEU A 534 -2.57 2.27 -1.20
CA LEU A 534 -3.73 3.07 -0.82
C LEU A 534 -4.73 3.15 -1.98
N LEU A 535 -5.81 2.38 -1.90
CA LEU A 535 -6.82 2.27 -2.97
C LEU A 535 -7.67 3.54 -3.21
N SER A 536 -7.41 4.63 -2.47
CA SER A 536 -8.13 5.89 -2.61
C SER A 536 -7.24 7.06 -2.17
N PHE A 537 -7.54 8.26 -2.67
CA PHE A 537 -6.82 9.48 -2.33
C PHE A 537 -7.17 10.01 -0.93
N LEU A 538 -6.70 9.31 0.12
CA LEU A 538 -7.03 9.58 1.52
C LEU A 538 -6.66 11.00 1.98
N PHE A 539 -5.53 11.55 1.52
CA PHE A 539 -5.08 12.89 1.92
C PHE A 539 -6.05 14.02 1.54
N GLN A 540 -6.98 13.78 0.61
CA GLN A 540 -8.06 14.72 0.29
C GLN A 540 -8.89 15.08 1.53
N GLU A 541 -9.03 14.18 2.50
CA GLU A 541 -9.70 14.46 3.78
C GLU A 541 -8.96 15.54 4.59
N LYS A 542 -7.62 15.55 4.59
CA LYS A 542 -6.84 16.59 5.29
C LYS A 542 -6.96 17.94 4.60
N LEU A 543 -6.95 17.97 3.25
CA LEU A 543 -7.20 19.19 2.50
C LEU A 543 -8.61 19.72 2.77
N LYS A 544 -9.61 18.83 2.80
CA LYS A 544 -10.98 19.21 3.13
C LYS A 544 -11.08 19.83 4.51
N ASN A 545 -10.46 19.24 5.53
CA ASN A 545 -10.54 19.72 6.92
C ASN A 545 -9.66 20.94 7.22
N LEU A 546 -8.78 21.33 6.30
CA LEU A 546 -8.04 22.60 6.41
C LEU A 546 -9.00 23.79 6.30
N ARG A 547 -8.92 24.68 7.28
CA ARG A 547 -9.68 25.94 7.36
C ARG A 547 -8.74 27.14 7.28
N PHE A 548 -9.17 28.18 6.56
CA PHE A 548 -8.50 29.47 6.54
C PHE A 548 -9.27 30.43 7.44
N THR A 549 -8.58 31.08 8.36
CA THR A 549 -9.21 32.07 9.23
C THR A 549 -9.30 33.40 8.49
N SER A 550 -10.42 34.11 8.67
CA SER A 550 -10.70 35.38 7.97
C SER A 550 -9.72 36.51 8.29
N ASN A 551 -8.94 36.38 9.36
CA ASN A 551 -7.93 37.36 9.80
C ASN A 551 -6.49 36.90 9.55
N SER A 552 -6.27 35.82 8.79
CA SER A 552 -4.92 35.37 8.46
C SER A 552 -4.22 36.41 7.60
N SER A 553 -3.06 36.91 8.06
CA SER A 553 -2.27 37.91 7.34
C SER A 553 -1.55 37.34 6.12
N ASN A 554 -1.50 36.02 5.97
CA ASN A 554 -0.76 35.34 4.92
C ASN A 554 -1.73 34.68 3.94
N TYR A 555 -1.50 34.90 2.64
CA TYR A 555 -2.16 34.14 1.60
C TYR A 555 -1.80 32.66 1.73
N ASN A 556 -2.82 31.81 1.83
CA ASN A 556 -2.66 30.36 1.87
C ASN A 556 -3.55 29.71 0.82
N PHE A 557 -3.17 28.53 0.37
CA PHE A 557 -4.04 27.73 -0.50
C PHE A 557 -3.93 26.24 -0.19
N LYS A 558 -4.91 25.50 -0.69
CA LYS A 558 -4.92 24.05 -0.68
C LYS A 558 -5.23 23.54 -2.07
N ALA A 559 -4.48 22.54 -2.50
CA ALA A 559 -4.66 21.96 -3.82
C ALA A 559 -4.36 20.46 -3.82
N SER A 560 -4.89 19.75 -4.82
CA SER A 560 -4.55 18.35 -5.03
C SER A 560 -4.39 18.01 -6.50
N LEU A 561 -3.68 16.92 -6.76
CA LEU A 561 -3.50 16.34 -8.08
C LEU A 561 -3.60 14.82 -8.01
N TYR A 562 -4.61 14.26 -8.67
CA TYR A 562 -4.78 12.82 -8.83
C TYR A 562 -4.36 12.42 -10.25
N VAL A 563 -3.39 11.51 -10.33
CA VAL A 563 -2.59 11.29 -11.53
C VAL A 563 -2.86 9.90 -12.10
N HIS A 564 -3.35 9.85 -13.34
CA HIS A 564 -3.53 8.59 -14.05
C HIS A 564 -2.20 7.93 -14.35
N GLN A 565 -2.16 6.60 -14.31
CA GLN A 565 -0.95 5.78 -14.54
C GLN A 565 0.18 5.94 -13.51
N ALA A 566 0.06 6.82 -12.53
CA ALA A 566 0.99 6.86 -11.41
C ALA A 566 0.60 5.82 -10.34
N ASN A 567 1.58 5.18 -9.73
CA ASN A 567 1.42 4.26 -8.60
C ASN A 567 1.88 4.89 -7.27
N HIS A 568 1.95 4.11 -6.19
CA HIS A 568 2.49 4.55 -4.89
C HIS A 568 4.02 4.71 -4.96
N GLY A 569 4.70 3.70 -5.49
CA GLY A 569 6.14 3.50 -5.34
C GLY A 569 7.04 4.49 -6.10
N GLN A 570 6.74 4.76 -7.37
CA GLN A 570 7.74 5.31 -8.31
C GLN A 570 8.18 6.75 -8.00
N PHE A 571 7.45 7.49 -7.15
CA PHE A 571 7.90 8.77 -6.59
C PHE A 571 9.22 8.64 -5.80
N ASN A 572 9.46 7.47 -5.23
CA ASN A 572 10.68 7.12 -4.51
C ASN A 572 11.56 6.23 -5.41
N THR A 573 12.81 6.62 -5.65
CA THR A 573 13.73 5.88 -6.54
C THR A 573 14.07 4.47 -6.05
N LYS A 574 13.73 4.10 -4.81
CA LYS A 574 14.00 2.78 -4.22
C LYS A 574 12.81 1.82 -4.25
N TRP A 575 11.58 2.30 -4.41
CA TRP A 575 10.38 1.45 -4.24
C TRP A 575 9.93 0.81 -5.55
N GLY A 576 10.14 1.49 -6.69
CA GLY A 576 9.90 0.93 -8.02
C GLY A 576 8.41 0.79 -8.37
N ARG A 577 8.12 -0.14 -9.30
CA ARG A 577 6.80 -0.27 -9.96
C ARG A 577 5.77 -1.08 -9.15
N TYR A 578 6.22 -1.85 -8.16
CA TYR A 578 5.36 -2.80 -7.46
C TYR A 578 5.12 -2.35 -6.01
N ASP A 579 3.87 -2.02 -5.69
CA ASP A 579 3.48 -1.46 -4.40
C ASP A 579 3.15 -2.54 -3.33
N ARG A 580 3.56 -3.80 -3.56
CA ARG A 580 3.30 -4.92 -2.63
C ARG A 580 4.57 -5.71 -2.36
N ILE A 581 4.42 -6.72 -1.50
CA ILE A 581 5.51 -7.62 -1.15
C ILE A 581 5.87 -8.58 -2.31
N PRO A 582 7.16 -8.96 -2.43
CA PRO A 582 7.59 -9.98 -3.38
C PRO A 582 6.73 -11.25 -3.32
N GLY A 583 6.31 -11.76 -4.48
CA GLY A 583 5.42 -12.93 -4.62
C GLY A 583 3.95 -12.58 -4.87
N VAL A 584 3.48 -11.42 -4.38
CA VAL A 584 2.15 -10.86 -4.70
C VAL A 584 2.25 -9.82 -5.82
N ASN A 585 3.41 -9.21 -6.02
CA ASN A 585 3.69 -8.21 -7.05
C ASN A 585 3.26 -8.62 -8.47
N GLN A 586 3.45 -9.89 -8.80
CA GLN A 586 3.10 -10.49 -10.09
C GLN A 586 1.58 -10.63 -10.32
N LEU A 587 0.77 -10.41 -9.28
CA LEU A 587 -0.70 -10.39 -9.40
C LEU A 587 -1.24 -9.00 -9.72
N ILE A 588 -0.40 -7.97 -9.64
CA ILE A 588 -0.77 -6.56 -9.87
C ILE A 588 -0.57 -6.25 -11.35
N ASN A 589 -1.60 -5.65 -11.95
CA ASN A 589 -1.51 -5.14 -13.32
C ASN A 589 -0.71 -3.83 -13.35
N VAL A 590 0.59 -3.93 -13.62
CA VAL A 590 1.53 -2.80 -13.68
C VAL A 590 1.73 -2.25 -15.09
N ARG A 591 1.21 -2.93 -16.12
CA ARG A 591 1.32 -2.50 -17.52
C ARG A 591 0.77 -1.09 -17.80
N PRO A 592 -0.31 -0.62 -17.16
CA PRO A 592 -0.81 0.72 -17.38
C PRO A 592 0.09 1.83 -16.82
N LEU A 593 1.05 1.51 -15.95
CA LEU A 593 1.85 2.50 -15.23
C LEU A 593 2.69 3.37 -16.19
N MET A 594 2.80 4.65 -15.87
CA MET A 594 3.75 5.56 -16.52
C MET A 594 5.18 5.16 -16.16
N THR A 595 6.15 5.68 -16.92
CA THR A 595 7.55 5.42 -16.62
C THR A 595 7.95 5.99 -15.26
N ILE A 596 9.01 5.44 -14.67
CA ILE A 596 9.53 5.90 -13.39
C ILE A 596 10.02 7.34 -13.53
N GLU A 597 10.67 7.63 -14.65
CA GLU A 597 11.22 8.94 -15.00
C GLU A 597 10.11 9.98 -15.13
N ASP A 598 9.00 9.66 -15.79
CA ASP A 598 7.85 10.56 -15.93
C ASP A 598 7.21 10.87 -14.57
N GLN A 599 7.00 9.85 -13.72
CA GLN A 599 6.39 10.06 -12.40
C GLN A 599 7.28 10.89 -11.48
N GLN A 600 8.60 10.70 -11.54
CA GLN A 600 9.57 11.51 -10.80
C GLN A 600 9.67 12.92 -11.38
N HIS A 601 9.63 13.09 -12.69
CA HIS A 601 9.61 14.40 -13.34
C HIS A 601 8.37 15.20 -12.96
N LEU A 602 7.19 14.57 -12.97
CA LEU A 602 5.95 15.14 -12.45
C LEU A 602 6.12 15.61 -10.99
N CYS A 603 6.73 14.78 -10.15
CA CYS A 603 7.00 15.15 -8.76
C CYS A 603 7.93 16.36 -8.64
N LYS A 604 9.00 16.43 -9.47
CA LYS A 604 9.91 17.58 -9.52
C LYS A 604 9.16 18.87 -9.86
N ILE A 605 8.31 18.84 -10.89
CA ILE A 605 7.54 20.00 -11.35
C ILE A 605 6.72 20.59 -10.20
N TYR A 606 5.87 19.77 -9.58
CA TYR A 606 4.98 20.23 -8.52
C TYR A 606 5.73 20.58 -7.23
N MET A 607 6.73 19.79 -6.83
CA MET A 607 7.52 20.07 -5.63
C MET A 607 8.27 21.39 -5.73
N SER A 608 8.94 21.63 -6.86
CA SER A 608 9.64 22.90 -7.13
C SER A 608 8.67 24.07 -7.14
N ALA A 609 7.61 23.99 -7.94
CA ALA A 609 6.62 25.05 -8.08
C ALA A 609 6.00 25.39 -6.70
N PHE A 610 5.58 24.39 -5.95
CA PHE A 610 4.97 24.55 -4.63
C PHE A 610 5.91 25.25 -3.64
N MET A 611 7.14 24.75 -3.49
CA MET A 611 8.10 25.32 -2.55
C MET A 611 8.51 26.75 -2.93
N ASN A 612 8.65 27.04 -4.23
CA ASN A 612 8.95 28.39 -4.71
C ASN A 612 7.81 29.39 -4.47
N ILE A 613 6.54 28.98 -4.62
CA ILE A 613 5.40 29.82 -4.27
C ILE A 613 5.42 30.15 -2.78
N VAL A 614 5.48 29.11 -1.93
CA VAL A 614 5.20 29.27 -0.50
C VAL A 614 6.39 29.84 0.27
N LEU A 615 7.61 29.46 -0.10
CA LEU A 615 8.81 29.81 0.67
C LEU A 615 9.64 30.94 0.05
N LYS A 616 9.41 31.25 -1.24
CA LYS A 616 10.10 32.32 -1.98
C LYS A 616 9.18 33.36 -2.61
N ASN A 617 7.87 33.25 -2.38
CA ASN A 617 6.85 34.16 -2.90
C ASN A 617 6.86 34.29 -4.43
N GLN A 618 7.23 33.21 -5.15
CA GLN A 618 7.23 33.17 -6.61
C GLN A 618 5.83 32.80 -7.12
N THR A 619 4.90 33.74 -6.99
CA THR A 619 3.47 33.54 -7.24
C THR A 619 3.13 33.19 -8.70
N GLN A 620 4.03 33.40 -9.64
CA GLN A 620 3.82 33.03 -11.05
C GLN A 620 3.59 31.54 -11.26
N TYR A 621 4.06 30.68 -10.35
CA TYR A 621 3.84 29.23 -10.41
C TYR A 621 2.45 28.81 -9.91
N ARG A 622 1.69 29.70 -9.27
CA ARG A 622 0.38 29.40 -8.66
C ARG A 622 -0.62 28.88 -9.69
N ILE A 623 -0.54 29.37 -10.92
CA ILE A 623 -1.43 28.96 -12.01
C ILE A 623 -1.41 27.46 -12.29
N LEU A 624 -0.28 26.77 -12.02
CA LEU A 624 -0.17 25.33 -12.15
C LEU A 624 -1.10 24.58 -11.18
N PHE A 625 -1.34 25.15 -10.00
CA PHE A 625 -2.20 24.56 -8.97
C PHE A 625 -3.67 24.94 -9.16
N GLU A 626 -3.93 26.16 -9.66
CA GLU A 626 -5.28 26.60 -10.05
C GLU A 626 -5.82 25.75 -11.21
N ASP A 627 -4.95 25.47 -12.20
CA ASP A 627 -5.27 24.66 -13.36
C ASP A 627 -4.03 23.94 -13.89
N TYR A 628 -3.98 22.61 -13.73
CA TYR A 628 -2.87 21.78 -14.21
C TYR A 628 -2.61 21.95 -15.72
N ARG A 629 -3.63 22.36 -16.49
CA ARG A 629 -3.54 22.48 -17.94
C ARG A 629 -2.55 23.56 -18.37
N SER A 630 -2.33 24.55 -17.52
CA SER A 630 -1.30 25.58 -17.71
C SER A 630 0.12 25.00 -17.78
N GLY A 631 0.35 23.81 -17.22
CA GLY A 631 1.63 23.11 -17.21
C GLY A 631 1.79 22.01 -18.27
N LEU A 632 0.80 21.77 -19.15
CA LEU A 632 0.81 20.61 -20.08
C LEU A 632 2.04 20.52 -20.98
N THR A 633 2.72 21.64 -21.24
CA THR A 633 3.99 21.65 -21.99
C THR A 633 5.11 20.88 -21.28
N TYR A 634 5.06 20.80 -19.94
CA TYR A 634 6.08 20.17 -19.11
C TYR A 634 5.59 18.89 -18.43
N LEU A 635 4.28 18.75 -18.23
CA LEU A 635 3.70 17.56 -17.59
C LEU A 635 3.78 16.32 -18.49
N PRO A 636 4.04 15.12 -17.93
CA PRO A 636 3.91 13.88 -18.68
C PRO A 636 2.55 13.73 -19.35
N TYR A 637 2.51 13.06 -20.50
CA TYR A 637 1.26 12.81 -21.21
C TYR A 637 0.42 11.77 -20.48
N THR A 638 -0.52 12.23 -19.65
CA THR A 638 -1.54 11.39 -19.01
C THR A 638 -2.74 12.22 -18.58
N ASN A 639 -3.70 11.59 -17.90
CA ASN A 639 -4.89 12.25 -17.39
C ASN A 639 -4.66 12.74 -15.96
N TYR A 640 -5.12 13.96 -15.69
CA TYR A 640 -5.00 14.59 -14.38
C TYR A 640 -6.36 15.06 -13.89
N ILE A 641 -6.55 15.00 -12.58
CA ILE A 641 -7.66 15.63 -11.88
C ILE A 641 -7.05 16.51 -10.79
N SER A 642 -7.42 17.78 -10.75
CA SER A 642 -6.91 18.72 -9.75
C SER A 642 -8.03 19.44 -9.03
N THR A 643 -7.82 19.74 -7.75
CA THR A 643 -8.68 20.65 -6.97
C THR A 643 -7.84 21.83 -6.48
N PHE A 644 -8.44 23.01 -6.35
CA PHE A 644 -7.80 24.20 -5.80
C PHE A 644 -8.78 25.03 -4.97
N GLN A 645 -8.32 25.53 -3.82
CA GLN A 645 -9.05 26.47 -2.97
C GLN A 645 -8.04 27.39 -2.27
N ASP A 646 -8.27 28.69 -2.22
CA ASP A 646 -7.39 29.62 -1.48
C ASP A 646 -8.05 30.32 -0.29
N SER A 647 -7.24 31.04 0.49
CA SER A 647 -7.66 31.74 1.71
C SER A 647 -8.49 33.00 1.43
N ASN A 648 -8.58 33.43 0.17
CA ASN A 648 -9.33 34.60 -0.25
C ASN A 648 -10.66 34.17 -0.91
N GLU A 649 -11.24 33.06 -0.48
CA GLU A 649 -12.50 32.54 -1.01
C GLU A 649 -13.60 32.46 0.05
N ILE A 650 -14.82 32.81 -0.35
CA ILE A 650 -16.05 32.65 0.43
C ILE A 650 -16.84 31.49 -0.14
N VAL A 651 -17.10 30.46 0.66
CA VAL A 651 -17.92 29.30 0.25
C VAL A 651 -19.39 29.70 0.25
N ILE A 652 -20.02 29.65 -0.93
CA ILE A 652 -21.45 29.93 -1.12
C ILE A 652 -22.29 28.67 -0.86
N ALA A 653 -21.79 27.54 -1.35
CA ALA A 653 -22.44 26.24 -1.25
C ALA A 653 -21.39 25.13 -1.15
N ASP A 654 -21.36 24.41 -0.03
CA ASP A 654 -20.57 23.21 0.22
C ASP A 654 -21.39 21.92 0.12
N PHE A 655 -22.73 22.07 -0.03
CA PHE A 655 -23.68 20.98 -0.11
C PHE A 655 -23.67 20.02 1.09
N GLU A 656 -23.15 20.44 2.24
CA GLU A 656 -23.11 19.62 3.47
C GLU A 656 -24.36 19.81 4.35
N ASN A 657 -25.26 20.72 3.97
CA ASN A 657 -26.50 20.99 4.69
C ASN A 657 -27.47 19.80 4.66
N TYR A 658 -27.99 19.42 5.83
CA TYR A 658 -29.07 18.43 5.95
C TYR A 658 -30.39 18.92 5.34
N ASP A 659 -30.68 20.23 5.48
CA ASP A 659 -31.82 20.86 4.81
C ASP A 659 -31.41 21.32 3.41
N VAL A 660 -31.75 20.51 2.41
CA VAL A 660 -31.43 20.74 1.00
C VAL A 660 -32.10 21.99 0.40
N THR A 661 -33.02 22.63 1.11
CA THR A 661 -33.65 23.90 0.71
C THR A 661 -32.90 25.13 1.21
N THR A 662 -31.80 24.94 1.93
CA THR A 662 -30.96 26.00 2.50
C THR A 662 -29.53 25.96 1.94
N GLY A 663 -28.93 27.13 1.73
CA GLY A 663 -27.54 27.27 1.30
C GLY A 663 -26.54 27.33 2.48
N THR A 664 -25.25 27.19 2.21
CA THR A 664 -24.18 27.19 3.24
C THR A 664 -24.09 28.53 3.97
N ILE A 665 -24.30 29.63 3.25
CA ILE A 665 -24.41 30.95 3.86
C ILE A 665 -25.78 31.08 4.53
N ALA A 666 -25.76 31.41 5.82
CA ALA A 666 -26.96 31.54 6.64
C ALA A 666 -28.06 32.38 5.95
N GLY A 667 -29.28 31.83 5.93
CA GLY A 667 -30.47 32.44 5.33
C GLY A 667 -30.56 32.36 3.80
N SER A 668 -29.56 31.79 3.13
CA SER A 668 -29.65 31.48 1.70
C SER A 668 -30.68 30.37 1.44
N LYS A 669 -31.40 30.47 0.33
CA LYS A 669 -32.46 29.52 -0.06
C LYS A 669 -32.13 28.83 -1.36
N VAL A 670 -32.48 27.56 -1.45
CA VAL A 670 -32.31 26.72 -2.64
C VAL A 670 -33.67 26.38 -3.22
N ASN A 671 -33.82 26.56 -4.53
CA ASN A 671 -35.01 26.17 -5.28
C ASN A 671 -34.61 25.22 -6.41
N ALA A 672 -35.34 24.11 -6.54
CA ALA A 672 -35.14 23.12 -7.59
C ALA A 672 -36.46 22.87 -8.34
N THR A 673 -36.42 22.87 -9.68
CA THR A 673 -37.60 22.60 -10.52
C THR A 673 -37.23 21.67 -11.66
N ASN A 674 -38.16 20.78 -12.03
CA ASN A 674 -38.01 19.84 -13.15
C ASN A 674 -36.73 18.99 -13.12
N LEU A 675 -36.24 18.64 -11.93
CA LEU A 675 -35.10 17.74 -11.73
C LEU A 675 -35.61 16.38 -11.24
N LEU A 676 -35.25 15.32 -11.97
CA LEU A 676 -35.53 13.93 -11.61
C LEU A 676 -34.71 13.53 -10.38
N LEU A 677 -33.44 13.96 -10.36
CA LEU A 677 -32.52 13.72 -9.26
C LEU A 677 -31.79 15.03 -8.94
N TRP A 678 -31.87 15.45 -7.68
CA TRP A 678 -31.09 16.56 -7.17
C TRP A 678 -30.83 16.39 -5.67
N GLY A 679 -29.70 16.92 -5.21
CA GLY A 679 -29.33 16.88 -3.80
C GLY A 679 -27.86 16.57 -3.60
N SER A 680 -27.46 16.47 -2.34
CA SER A 680 -26.08 16.18 -1.97
C SER A 680 -25.80 14.68 -2.04
N VAL A 681 -24.74 14.30 -2.74
CA VAL A 681 -24.20 12.93 -2.76
C VAL A 681 -22.77 12.95 -2.24
N TYR A 682 -22.43 12.02 -1.37
CA TYR A 682 -21.07 11.89 -0.88
C TYR A 682 -20.25 11.08 -1.90
N VAL A 683 -19.18 11.69 -2.42
CA VAL A 683 -18.33 11.05 -3.44
C VAL A 683 -17.00 10.66 -2.79
N ASN A 684 -16.84 9.37 -2.51
CA ASN A 684 -15.71 8.81 -1.76
C ASN A 684 -14.33 9.21 -2.33
N ILE A 685 -14.18 9.27 -3.65
CA ILE A 685 -12.91 9.60 -4.28
C ILE A 685 -12.45 11.04 -3.98
N TYR A 686 -13.41 11.96 -3.84
CA TYR A 686 -13.18 13.37 -3.49
C TYR A 686 -13.40 13.66 -2.00
N ARG A 687 -13.89 12.66 -1.25
CA ARG A 687 -14.22 12.76 0.18
C ARG A 687 -15.12 13.96 0.52
N SER A 688 -15.98 14.34 -0.43
CA SER A 688 -16.76 15.57 -0.38
C SER A 688 -18.21 15.31 -0.74
N ALA A 689 -19.11 16.08 -0.13
CA ALA A 689 -20.49 16.17 -0.56
C ALA A 689 -20.52 17.03 -1.83
N MET A 690 -21.16 16.52 -2.87
CA MET A 690 -21.29 17.19 -4.15
C MET A 690 -22.75 17.25 -4.54
N LEU A 691 -23.15 18.30 -5.24
CA LEU A 691 -24.48 18.42 -5.81
C LEU A 691 -24.59 17.52 -7.04
N ILE A 692 -25.51 16.57 -7.02
CA ILE A 692 -25.95 15.86 -8.24
C ILE A 692 -27.11 16.60 -8.88
N LEU A 693 -27.14 16.70 -10.20
CA LEU A 693 -28.26 17.25 -10.96
C LEU A 693 -28.59 16.36 -12.15
N GLN A 694 -29.87 16.00 -12.27
CA GLN A 694 -30.44 15.32 -13.44
C GLN A 694 -31.82 15.90 -13.75
N PRO A 695 -32.06 16.47 -14.94
CA PRO A 695 -33.38 16.94 -15.34
C PRO A 695 -34.36 15.79 -15.60
N ILE A 696 -35.65 16.09 -15.49
CA ILE A 696 -36.72 15.23 -15.96
C ILE A 696 -36.72 15.22 -17.49
N GLU A 697 -37.01 14.06 -18.09
CA GLU A 697 -37.13 13.91 -19.54
C GLU A 697 -38.10 14.95 -20.15
N ASN A 698 -37.65 15.64 -21.19
CA ASN A 698 -38.34 16.71 -21.95
C ASN A 698 -38.65 18.00 -21.16
N LEU A 699 -38.09 18.19 -19.96
CA LEU A 699 -38.24 19.42 -19.19
C LEU A 699 -36.89 20.10 -18.95
N VAL A 700 -36.91 21.43 -18.84
CA VAL A 700 -35.75 22.23 -18.47
C VAL A 700 -35.59 22.16 -16.95
N GLY A 701 -34.57 21.45 -16.48
CA GLY A 701 -34.22 21.36 -15.07
C GLY A 701 -33.52 22.64 -14.59
N LYS A 702 -33.90 23.13 -13.41
CA LYS A 702 -33.29 24.31 -12.79
C LYS A 702 -32.94 24.08 -11.33
N TYR A 703 -31.75 24.52 -10.93
CA TYR A 703 -31.30 24.55 -9.55
C TYR A 703 -30.76 25.95 -9.23
N ALA A 704 -31.44 26.68 -8.33
CA ALA A 704 -31.10 28.05 -7.99
C ALA A 704 -30.73 28.18 -6.51
N ILE A 705 -29.70 28.99 -6.23
CA ILE A 705 -29.30 29.41 -4.88
C ILE A 705 -29.50 30.91 -4.80
N HIS A 706 -30.36 31.36 -3.89
CA HIS A 706 -30.57 32.76 -3.57
C HIS A 706 -29.87 33.10 -2.26
N LEU A 707 -29.04 34.13 -2.28
CA LEU A 707 -28.25 34.57 -1.14
C LEU A 707 -28.99 35.65 -0.38
N GLN A 708 -28.96 35.57 0.95
CA GLN A 708 -29.56 36.62 1.78
C GLN A 708 -28.75 37.92 1.74
N VAL A 709 -27.44 37.81 1.58
CA VAL A 709 -26.50 38.94 1.56
C VAL A 709 -25.70 38.89 0.25
N PRO A 710 -25.57 40.02 -0.47
CA PRO A 710 -24.72 40.10 -1.64
C PRO A 710 -23.25 39.80 -1.30
N ILE A 711 -22.58 39.03 -2.15
CA ILE A 711 -21.17 38.69 -1.99
C ILE A 711 -20.38 39.37 -3.09
N ASN A 712 -19.43 40.21 -2.70
CA ASN A 712 -18.50 40.84 -3.64
C ASN A 712 -17.29 39.91 -3.87
N GLY A 713 -16.70 39.98 -5.07
CA GLY A 713 -15.48 39.24 -5.40
C GLY A 713 -15.13 39.35 -6.88
N SER A 714 -13.99 38.76 -7.26
CA SER A 714 -13.47 38.78 -8.63
C SER A 714 -14.07 37.72 -9.54
N SER A 715 -14.43 36.55 -9.00
CA SER A 715 -14.91 35.42 -9.79
C SER A 715 -15.66 34.40 -8.94
N ILE A 716 -16.61 33.69 -9.54
CA ILE A 716 -17.21 32.48 -8.96
C ILE A 716 -16.50 31.24 -9.50
N ARG A 717 -16.12 30.32 -8.62
CA ARG A 717 -15.43 29.07 -8.96
C ARG A 717 -16.18 27.85 -8.44
N PHE A 718 -16.13 26.76 -9.19
CA PHE A 718 -16.63 25.45 -8.79
C PHE A 718 -16.04 24.36 -9.68
N MET A 719 -16.07 23.11 -9.22
CA MET A 719 -15.68 21.97 -10.03
C MET A 719 -16.91 21.23 -10.55
N ILE A 720 -16.86 20.73 -11.79
CA ILE A 720 -17.98 20.05 -12.42
C ILE A 720 -17.54 18.83 -13.24
N GLY A 721 -18.30 17.74 -13.12
CA GLY A 721 -18.20 16.57 -14.01
C GLY A 721 -19.58 16.18 -14.55
N ARG A 722 -19.62 15.40 -15.64
CA ARG A 722 -20.87 14.86 -16.20
C ARG A 722 -20.77 13.41 -16.67
N THR A 723 -21.87 12.69 -16.76
CA THR A 723 -21.89 11.36 -17.40
C THR A 723 -21.47 11.41 -18.88
N PRO A 724 -20.91 10.32 -19.43
CA PRO A 724 -20.49 10.26 -20.84
C PRO A 724 -21.64 10.25 -21.86
N GLU A 725 -22.88 10.08 -21.42
CA GLU A 725 -24.06 10.11 -22.27
C GLU A 725 -24.41 11.56 -22.63
N GLY A 726 -24.81 11.80 -23.88
CA GLY A 726 -25.09 13.15 -24.41
C GLY A 726 -23.81 13.85 -24.90
N LEU A 727 -23.65 13.99 -26.21
CA LEU A 727 -22.44 14.57 -26.81
C LEU A 727 -22.40 16.11 -26.76
N VAL A 728 -23.50 16.79 -26.42
CA VAL A 728 -23.67 18.25 -26.62
C VAL A 728 -24.27 18.95 -25.39
N ASP A 729 -23.96 18.44 -24.20
CA ASP A 729 -24.71 18.82 -23.00
C ASP A 729 -23.96 19.92 -22.25
N ASN A 730 -24.32 21.17 -22.57
CA ASN A 730 -23.82 22.34 -21.86
C ASN A 730 -24.72 22.65 -20.67
N LEU A 731 -24.10 22.95 -19.54
CA LEU A 731 -24.79 23.54 -18.40
C LEU A 731 -24.84 25.05 -18.62
N THR A 732 -26.01 25.67 -18.52
CA THR A 732 -26.08 27.14 -18.50
C THR A 732 -26.09 27.59 -17.05
N MET A 733 -25.19 28.51 -16.70
CA MET A 733 -25.16 29.15 -15.38
C MET A 733 -25.59 30.61 -15.52
N ILE A 734 -26.54 31.03 -14.70
CA ILE A 734 -26.96 32.43 -14.57
C ILE A 734 -26.44 32.95 -13.23
N LEU A 735 -25.83 34.14 -13.24
CA LEU A 735 -25.41 34.87 -12.04
C LEU A 735 -26.30 36.10 -11.89
N TRP A 736 -26.93 36.25 -10.72
CA TRP A 736 -27.81 37.38 -10.40
C TRP A 736 -27.04 38.37 -9.53
N TYR A 737 -27.09 39.65 -9.89
CA TYR A 737 -26.36 40.70 -9.20
C TYR A 737 -27.27 41.62 -8.39
N GLU A 738 -26.71 42.25 -7.35
CA GLU A 738 -27.43 43.19 -6.48
C GLU A 738 -28.06 44.37 -7.24
N ASN A 739 -27.43 44.81 -8.33
CA ASN A 739 -27.92 45.89 -9.19
C ASN A 739 -29.10 45.49 -10.10
N GLY A 740 -29.64 44.28 -9.96
CA GLY A 740 -30.75 43.76 -10.75
C GLY A 740 -30.37 43.22 -12.13
N LYS A 741 -29.09 43.23 -12.51
CA LYS A 741 -28.59 42.61 -13.74
C LYS A 741 -28.30 41.13 -13.53
N PHE A 742 -28.14 40.40 -14.63
CA PHE A 742 -27.63 39.04 -14.63
C PHE A 742 -26.67 38.80 -15.78
N ASP A 743 -25.73 37.88 -15.59
CA ASP A 743 -24.91 37.31 -16.65
C ASP A 743 -25.31 35.85 -16.90
N SER A 744 -25.14 35.38 -18.12
CA SER A 744 -25.41 33.99 -18.52
C SER A 744 -24.18 33.39 -19.19
N PHE A 745 -23.74 32.24 -18.68
CA PHE A 745 -22.55 31.52 -19.14
C PHE A 745 -22.94 30.12 -19.59
N VAL A 746 -22.48 29.72 -20.77
CA VAL A 746 -22.59 28.35 -21.26
C VAL A 746 -21.33 27.61 -20.85
N VAL A 747 -21.47 26.68 -19.90
CA VAL A 747 -20.37 25.87 -19.38
C VAL A 747 -20.29 24.56 -20.17
N HIS A 748 -19.27 24.45 -20.99
CA HIS A 748 -18.94 23.22 -21.71
C HIS A 748 -18.24 22.25 -20.77
N VAL A 749 -18.93 21.17 -20.40
CA VAL A 749 -18.39 20.14 -19.49
C VAL A 749 -17.94 18.94 -20.32
N LEU A 750 -16.70 18.50 -20.13
CA LEU A 750 -16.20 17.29 -20.79
C LEU A 750 -16.85 16.02 -20.21
N PRO A 751 -17.22 15.03 -21.04
CA PRO A 751 -17.81 13.77 -20.56
C PRO A 751 -16.84 12.99 -19.67
N ALA A 752 -17.33 12.48 -18.53
CA ALA A 752 -16.56 11.58 -17.68
C ALA A 752 -16.33 10.23 -18.38
N LEU A 753 -15.11 9.70 -18.26
CA LEU A 753 -14.68 8.45 -18.91
C LEU A 753 -15.39 7.19 -18.39
N SER A 754 -16.08 7.28 -17.26
CA SER A 754 -16.68 6.11 -16.61
C SER A 754 -18.10 6.39 -16.12
N LYS A 755 -19.00 5.46 -16.43
CA LYS A 755 -20.42 5.54 -16.05
C LYS A 755 -20.68 5.16 -14.59
N ARG A 756 -19.69 4.59 -13.88
CA ARG A 756 -19.93 3.88 -12.60
C ARG A 756 -19.94 4.76 -11.35
N ILE A 757 -19.52 6.04 -11.40
CA ILE A 757 -19.68 6.96 -10.25
C ILE A 757 -21.15 7.22 -9.93
N PHE A 758 -22.01 7.23 -10.95
CA PHE A 758 -23.44 7.51 -10.76
C PHE A 758 -24.29 6.28 -10.40
N LYS A 759 -23.69 5.09 -10.32
CA LYS A 759 -24.31 3.94 -9.66
C LYS A 759 -23.81 3.90 -8.22
N LEU A 760 -24.71 4.12 -7.26
CA LEU A 760 -24.45 4.17 -5.82
C LEU A 760 -23.87 2.82 -5.27
N SER A 761 -22.57 2.59 -5.51
CA SER A 761 -21.73 1.40 -5.23
C SER A 761 -21.84 0.23 -6.24
N SER A 762 -20.83 -0.63 -6.48
CA SER A 762 -19.68 -1.06 -5.63
C SER A 762 -18.35 -1.29 -6.37
N THR A 763 -18.07 -0.58 -7.46
CA THR A 763 -16.72 -0.54 -8.04
C THR A 763 -16.48 0.85 -8.59
N GLU A 764 -15.74 1.68 -7.85
CA GLU A 764 -15.55 3.09 -8.14
C GLU A 764 -14.58 3.26 -9.32
N TYR A 765 -15.03 3.98 -10.34
CA TYR A 765 -14.21 4.40 -11.47
C TYR A 765 -14.03 5.92 -11.41
N VAL A 766 -13.00 6.45 -12.08
CA VAL A 766 -12.58 7.86 -11.98
C VAL A 766 -13.45 8.75 -12.90
N THR A 767 -13.92 9.90 -12.39
CA THR A 767 -14.54 10.97 -13.20
C THR A 767 -13.52 12.08 -13.38
N ALA A 768 -13.28 12.50 -14.62
CA ALA A 768 -12.59 13.76 -14.88
C ALA A 768 -13.56 14.90 -14.52
N VAL A 769 -13.23 15.66 -13.48
CA VAL A 769 -13.91 16.91 -13.11
C VAL A 769 -13.08 18.09 -13.64
N GLN A 770 -13.78 19.12 -14.09
CA GLN A 770 -13.19 20.36 -14.61
C GLN A 770 -13.43 21.49 -13.63
N THR A 771 -12.40 22.28 -13.34
CA THR A 771 -12.55 23.55 -12.63
C THR A 771 -13.12 24.61 -13.57
N ILE A 772 -14.17 25.29 -13.13
CA ILE A 772 -14.80 26.42 -13.80
C ILE A 772 -14.53 27.67 -12.97
N SER A 773 -14.16 28.76 -13.64
CA SER A 773 -13.98 30.08 -13.06
C SER A 773 -14.65 31.11 -13.96
N LEU A 774 -15.66 31.79 -13.44
CA LEU A 774 -16.43 32.81 -14.18
C LEU A 774 -16.22 34.17 -13.51
N PRO A 775 -15.87 35.22 -14.26
CA PRO A 775 -15.63 36.54 -13.69
C PRO A 775 -16.93 37.13 -13.11
N LEU A 776 -16.80 37.86 -12.01
CA LEU A 776 -17.89 38.63 -11.40
C LEU A 776 -17.68 40.12 -11.71
N LEU A 777 -18.73 40.76 -12.22
CA LEU A 777 -18.71 42.20 -12.50
C LEU A 777 -19.28 43.04 -11.35
N PHE A 778 -20.13 42.42 -10.53
CA PHE A 778 -20.87 43.05 -9.42
C PHE A 778 -21.08 42.05 -8.28
N PRO A 779 -21.45 42.52 -7.07
CA PRO A 779 -21.82 41.63 -5.98
C PRO A 779 -22.96 40.68 -6.37
N VAL A 780 -22.74 39.38 -6.17
CA VAL A 780 -23.68 38.31 -6.53
C VAL A 780 -24.69 38.10 -5.40
N ILE A 781 -25.98 38.01 -5.76
CA ILE A 781 -27.10 37.74 -4.85
C ILE A 781 -27.75 36.37 -5.10
N GLY A 782 -27.29 35.67 -6.13
CA GLY A 782 -27.73 34.30 -6.40
C GLY A 782 -27.16 33.74 -7.69
N LEU A 783 -27.34 32.44 -7.87
CA LEU A 783 -26.96 31.72 -9.07
C LEU A 783 -28.03 30.71 -9.45
N GLU A 784 -28.12 30.36 -10.72
CA GLU A 784 -29.02 29.32 -11.23
C GLU A 784 -28.30 28.45 -12.27
N PHE A 785 -28.38 27.14 -12.08
CA PHE A 785 -27.98 26.16 -13.07
C PHE A 785 -29.20 25.71 -13.87
N ILE A 786 -29.10 25.76 -15.19
CA ILE A 786 -30.13 25.37 -16.14
C ILE A 786 -29.60 24.22 -17.01
N ILE A 787 -30.34 23.12 -17.04
CA ILE A 787 -30.00 21.91 -17.79
C ILE A 787 -31.12 21.61 -18.78
N ASN A 788 -30.78 21.60 -20.07
CA ASN A 788 -31.74 21.46 -21.17
C ASN A 788 -31.86 20.02 -21.72
N ASN A 789 -31.02 19.07 -21.29
CA ASN A 789 -30.92 17.75 -21.95
C ASN A 789 -31.10 16.55 -21.00
N MET A 790 -31.65 15.46 -21.54
CA MET A 790 -32.38 14.42 -20.81
C MET A 790 -31.53 13.29 -20.22
N ASN A 791 -30.25 13.16 -20.64
CA ASN A 791 -29.45 11.96 -20.36
C ASN A 791 -28.14 12.21 -19.59
N ALA A 792 -27.75 13.47 -19.39
CA ALA A 792 -26.56 13.81 -18.60
C ALA A 792 -26.91 14.03 -17.13
N GLN A 793 -26.14 13.40 -16.24
CA GLN A 793 -26.09 13.76 -14.84
C GLN A 793 -24.86 14.62 -14.61
N PHE A 794 -25.03 15.72 -13.89
CA PHE A 794 -23.95 16.63 -13.52
C PHE A 794 -23.62 16.43 -12.04
N LEU A 795 -22.34 16.60 -11.72
CA LEU A 795 -21.81 16.53 -10.37
C LEU A 795 -21.01 17.82 -10.14
N ILE A 796 -21.42 18.61 -9.14
CA ILE A 796 -20.84 19.93 -8.86
C ILE A 796 -20.28 19.93 -7.43
N ASP A 797 -19.00 20.29 -7.29
CA ASP A 797 -18.34 20.48 -6.00
C ASP A 797 -18.53 21.92 -5.49
N ASN A 798 -18.02 22.21 -4.29
CA ASN A 798 -18.08 23.51 -3.62
C ASN A 798 -18.10 24.71 -4.58
N ILE A 799 -19.11 25.58 -4.40
CA ILE A 799 -19.19 26.86 -5.11
C ILE A 799 -18.63 27.95 -4.21
N VAL A 800 -17.63 28.67 -4.71
CA VAL A 800 -16.92 29.70 -3.97
C VAL A 800 -16.89 31.03 -4.74
N VAL A 801 -16.93 32.15 -4.03
CA VAL A 801 -16.55 33.47 -4.56
C VAL A 801 -15.11 33.73 -4.18
N ALA A 802 -14.26 33.96 -5.17
CA ALA A 802 -12.91 34.47 -4.96
C ALA A 802 -12.93 35.99 -4.79
N MET A 803 -12.18 36.50 -3.83
CA MET A 803 -12.14 37.93 -3.44
C MET A 803 -11.15 38.75 -4.25
#